data_AF-B2RXM5-F1
#
_entry.id   AF-B2RXM5-F1
#
_cell.length_a   1.000
_cell.length_b   1.000
_cell.length_c   1.000
_cell.angle_alpha   90.00
_cell.angle_beta   90.00
_cell.angle_gamma   90.00
#
_symmetry.space_group_name_H-M   'P 1'
#
loop_
_entity.id
_entity.type
_entity.pdbx_description
1 polymer ?
#
loop_
_entity_poly.entity_id
_entity_poly.type
_entity_poly.pdbx_seq_one_letter_code
_entity_poly.pdbx_strand_id
1 'polypeptide(L)'
;MVQKYQSPVRVYKYPFELVMAAYEKRFPTCPLIPVFLGSEVLGEWRSTDGAVHTVERSCRLRVDAPRLLRKIAGVEHVVFIQRNVLNWRERTLLIDAHNETFASRVTVKESCRYTVHPENEDWTCFEQSASLDVRSFFGFESTLEKIAMKQYTANVKRGKEVIEHYLNELISQGTSHIPRWTPAPVQEEDVRSQLVPQCPSSLDMEGPSDAPGPASEMAIADGDKLDADYIERCLGHLSPMQESCLVQLRHWLQETHKGKIPKDEHILRFLRARDFHLDKARDMLCQSLSWRKQHQVDLLLQTWRPPPPLQEFYAGGWHYQDIDGRPLYILRLGQMDTKGLMKAVGEEALLQHVLSVNEEGQKRCEGNTRQFGRPISSWTCLLDLEGLNMRHLWRPGVKALLRMIEVVEDNYPETLGRLLIVRAPRVFPVLWTLVSPFINENTRRKFLIYSGSNYQGPGGLVDYLDKDVIPDFLGGESVCNVPEGGMVPKSLYLTEEEQEQADQLQQWSETYHSASVLRGTPYEVAMEIPEGESVITWDFDILRGDVVFSLYHAKQAPKLSPQEPGVRASGQLIDKSWILGVDYSRVEAPLICREGQSIQGSHVTQWPGIYLLQWQIHSSPESVACSLPGVDDVLTALHSPGPKCKLLYYCEVLASEDFRGSMSSLESCASRFSQLSATTSSSSSGQSHSGSMVSR
;
A
#
# COMPACT_ATOMS: atom_id res chain seq x y z
N MET A 1 -3.00 29.29 10.41
CA MET A 1 -3.22 28.28 9.35
C MET A 1 -4.72 28.07 9.27
N VAL A 2 -5.34 28.11 8.10
CA VAL A 2 -6.79 27.94 8.00
C VAL A 2 -7.10 26.46 7.84
N GLN A 3 -7.70 25.85 8.86
CA GLN A 3 -8.22 24.49 8.76
C GLN A 3 -9.63 24.53 8.17
N LYS A 4 -9.88 23.68 7.18
CA LYS A 4 -11.18 23.55 6.53
C LYS A 4 -11.79 22.20 6.86
N TYR A 5 -13.10 22.20 7.03
CA TYR A 5 -13.95 21.04 7.13
C TYR A 5 -15.05 21.16 6.09
N GLN A 6 -15.39 20.03 5.49
CA GLN A 6 -16.47 19.86 4.53
C GLN A 6 -17.07 18.48 4.78
N SER A 7 -18.35 18.39 5.10
CA SER A 7 -18.99 17.09 5.24
C SER A 7 -19.29 16.49 3.87
N PRO A 8 -19.43 15.16 3.78
CA PRO A 8 -20.21 14.58 2.70
C PRO A 8 -21.65 15.10 2.74
N VAL A 9 -22.35 14.98 1.62
CA VAL A 9 -23.78 15.23 1.54
C VAL A 9 -24.48 14.18 2.38
N ARG A 10 -25.40 14.61 3.24
CA ARG A 10 -26.25 13.70 4.01
C ARG A 10 -27.66 13.74 3.46
N VAL A 11 -28.30 12.60 3.35
CA VAL A 11 -29.68 12.51 2.85
C VAL A 11 -30.61 12.08 3.97
N TYR A 12 -31.53 12.98 4.35
CA TYR A 12 -32.67 12.64 5.19
C TYR A 12 -33.78 12.12 4.29
N LYS A 13 -34.27 10.90 4.56
CA LYS A 13 -35.37 10.26 3.82
C LYS A 13 -36.75 10.83 4.23
N TYR A 14 -36.84 12.15 4.32
CA TYR A 14 -38.02 12.89 4.74
C TYR A 14 -38.16 14.19 3.92
N PRO A 15 -39.40 14.66 3.65
CA PRO A 15 -39.63 15.88 2.89
C PRO A 15 -39.03 17.10 3.57
N PHE A 16 -38.57 18.05 2.76
CA PHE A 16 -37.93 19.29 3.21
C PHE A 16 -38.72 19.98 4.32
N GLU A 17 -40.04 20.07 4.15
CA GLU A 17 -40.96 20.73 5.06
C GLU A 17 -40.95 20.11 6.46
N LEU A 18 -40.92 18.77 6.53
CA LEU A 18 -40.86 18.04 7.80
C LEU A 18 -39.49 18.20 8.47
N VAL A 19 -38.41 18.19 7.68
CA VAL A 19 -37.04 18.44 8.17
C VAL A 19 -36.91 19.86 8.72
N MET A 20 -37.56 20.86 8.10
CA MET A 20 -37.56 22.23 8.62
C MET A 20 -38.32 22.35 9.95
N ALA A 21 -39.45 21.67 10.09
CA ALA A 21 -40.16 21.62 11.38
C ALA A 21 -39.32 20.97 12.49
N ALA A 22 -38.59 19.90 12.17
CA ALA A 22 -37.64 19.27 13.10
C ALA A 22 -36.45 20.19 13.43
N TYR A 23 -35.97 20.95 12.44
CA TYR A 23 -34.91 21.93 12.63
C TYR A 23 -35.32 23.07 13.58
N GLU A 24 -36.54 23.61 13.43
CA GLU A 24 -37.04 24.71 14.27
C GLU A 24 -37.16 24.34 15.75
N LYS A 25 -37.44 23.06 16.07
CA LYS A 25 -37.51 22.53 17.46
C LYS A 25 -36.21 22.70 18.26
N ARG A 26 -35.09 22.99 17.60
CA ARG A 26 -33.79 23.24 18.24
C ARG A 26 -33.72 24.60 18.95
N PHE A 27 -34.64 25.52 18.66
CA PHE A 27 -34.62 26.88 19.17
C PHE A 27 -35.84 27.16 20.07
N PRO A 28 -35.71 28.04 21.09
CA PRO A 28 -34.52 28.80 21.45
C PRO A 28 -33.48 27.98 22.23
N THR A 29 -33.85 26.81 22.76
CA THR A 29 -32.97 25.91 23.52
C THR A 29 -33.15 24.47 23.05
N CYS A 30 -32.06 23.71 23.00
CA CYS A 30 -32.09 22.29 22.61
C CYS A 30 -31.48 21.43 23.72
N PRO A 31 -32.30 20.75 24.55
CA PRO A 31 -31.80 19.91 25.66
C PRO A 31 -30.87 18.78 25.20
N LEU A 32 -31.05 18.29 23.97
CA LEU A 32 -30.22 17.25 23.35
C LEU A 32 -28.79 17.72 23.02
N ILE A 33 -28.54 19.03 23.05
CA ILE A 33 -27.20 19.62 22.86
C ILE A 33 -26.81 20.34 24.16
N PRO A 34 -26.24 19.66 25.17
CA PRO A 34 -25.92 20.26 26.48
C PRO A 34 -24.94 21.45 26.42
N VAL A 35 -24.19 21.57 25.32
CA VAL A 35 -23.26 22.67 25.07
C VAL A 35 -24.01 23.94 24.62
N PHE A 36 -25.20 23.80 24.03
CA PHE A 36 -26.02 24.91 23.57
C PHE A 36 -26.85 25.46 24.74
N LEU A 37 -26.50 26.66 25.18
CA LEU A 37 -27.14 27.34 26.31
C LEU A 37 -28.44 28.04 25.88
N GLY A 38 -28.56 28.37 24.60
CA GLY A 38 -29.74 28.95 23.98
C GLY A 38 -29.43 30.00 22.93
N SER A 39 -30.46 30.46 22.23
CA SER A 39 -30.40 31.52 21.21
C SER A 39 -31.37 32.65 21.47
N GLU A 40 -30.98 33.86 21.07
CA GLU A 40 -31.81 35.06 21.03
C GLU A 40 -31.93 35.57 19.59
N VAL A 41 -33.10 36.02 19.16
CA VAL A 41 -33.30 36.57 17.82
C VAL A 41 -32.84 38.03 17.81
N LEU A 42 -31.91 38.35 16.92
CA LEU A 42 -31.38 39.71 16.73
C LEU A 42 -32.17 40.48 15.67
N GLY A 43 -32.66 39.77 14.65
CA GLY A 43 -33.41 40.35 13.56
C GLY A 43 -34.18 39.30 12.78
N GLU A 44 -35.36 39.68 12.30
CA GLU A 44 -36.26 38.83 11.50
C GLU A 44 -36.76 39.64 10.31
N TRP A 45 -36.74 39.02 9.14
CA TRP A 45 -37.22 39.62 7.89
C TRP A 45 -37.99 38.59 7.08
N ARG A 46 -39.12 38.99 6.49
CA ARG A 46 -39.95 38.15 5.62
C ARG A 46 -40.21 38.86 4.29
N SER A 47 -40.19 38.11 3.20
CA SER A 47 -40.58 38.62 1.89
C SER A 47 -42.08 38.93 1.83
N THR A 48 -42.48 39.80 0.90
CA THR A 48 -43.88 40.28 0.77
C THR A 48 -44.88 39.18 0.46
N ASP A 49 -44.45 38.12 -0.21
CA ASP A 49 -45.23 36.93 -0.54
C ASP A 49 -45.14 35.83 0.53
N GLY A 50 -44.34 36.03 1.58
CA GLY A 50 -44.10 35.06 2.66
C GLY A 50 -43.22 33.86 2.26
N ALA A 51 -42.65 33.83 1.06
CA ALA A 51 -41.82 32.71 0.60
C ALA A 51 -40.46 32.63 1.31
N VAL A 52 -39.83 33.77 1.59
CA VAL A 52 -38.48 33.83 2.17
C VAL A 52 -38.57 34.40 3.58
N HIS A 53 -37.96 33.69 4.51
CA HIS A 53 -37.88 34.06 5.92
C HIS A 53 -36.42 34.04 6.36
N THR A 54 -35.88 35.21 6.69
CA THR A 54 -34.52 35.38 7.21
C THR A 54 -34.55 35.65 8.70
N VAL A 55 -33.82 34.86 9.49
CA VAL A 55 -33.67 35.06 10.93
C VAL A 55 -32.21 35.08 11.32
N GLU A 56 -31.77 36.19 11.90
CA GLU A 56 -30.45 36.34 12.53
C GLU A 56 -30.58 36.12 14.03
N ARG A 57 -29.75 35.22 14.58
CA ARG A 57 -29.79 34.79 15.98
C ARG A 57 -28.41 34.86 16.60
N SER A 58 -28.35 35.23 17.87
CA SER A 58 -27.17 35.10 18.74
C SER A 58 -27.28 33.79 19.51
N CYS A 59 -26.34 32.87 19.29
CA CYS A 59 -26.31 31.54 19.88
C CYS A 59 -25.18 31.45 20.91
N ARG A 60 -25.52 31.09 22.17
CA ARG A 60 -24.55 30.93 23.26
C ARG A 60 -24.17 29.46 23.44
N LEU A 61 -22.87 29.16 23.37
CA LEU A 61 -22.31 27.83 23.54
C LEU A 61 -21.36 27.80 24.75
N ARG A 62 -21.45 26.77 25.59
CA ARG A 62 -20.51 26.55 26.71
C ARG A 62 -19.15 26.11 26.17
N VAL A 63 -18.06 26.69 26.67
CA VAL A 63 -16.71 26.27 26.27
C VAL A 63 -16.30 25.04 27.07
N ASP A 64 -16.22 23.87 26.43
CA ASP A 64 -15.63 22.68 27.02
C ASP A 64 -14.13 22.58 26.68
N ALA A 65 -13.33 23.42 27.34
CA ALA A 65 -11.87 23.38 27.22
C ALA A 65 -11.22 22.89 28.53
N PRO A 66 -10.00 22.30 28.48
CA PRO A 66 -9.19 22.02 29.66
C PRO A 66 -9.06 23.24 30.58
N ARG A 67 -8.95 23.02 31.90
CA ARG A 67 -8.92 24.10 32.92
C ARG A 67 -7.90 25.20 32.62
N LEU A 68 -6.74 24.83 32.07
CA LEU A 68 -5.68 25.78 31.70
C LEU A 68 -6.12 26.70 30.55
N LEU A 69 -6.71 26.16 29.48
CA LEU A 69 -7.21 26.93 28.33
C LEU A 69 -8.40 27.81 28.71
N ARG A 70 -9.31 27.32 29.58
CA ARG A 70 -10.40 28.15 30.13
C ARG A 70 -9.90 29.38 30.89
N LYS A 71 -8.84 29.23 31.70
CA LYS A 71 -8.23 30.37 32.41
C LYS A 71 -7.57 31.38 31.46
N ILE A 72 -6.91 30.91 30.40
CA ILE A 72 -6.25 31.76 29.40
C ILE A 72 -7.27 32.49 28.53
N ALA A 73 -8.35 31.81 28.16
CA ALA A 73 -9.44 32.38 27.37
C ALA A 73 -10.28 33.37 28.19
N GLY A 74 -10.47 33.12 29.49
CA GLY A 74 -11.16 34.04 30.40
C GLY A 74 -12.68 34.14 30.19
N VAL A 75 -13.29 33.23 29.40
CA VAL A 75 -14.72 33.25 29.10
C VAL A 75 -15.32 31.84 29.25
N GLU A 76 -16.50 31.76 29.88
CA GLU A 76 -17.22 30.49 30.13
C GLU A 76 -18.08 30.03 28.93
N HIS A 77 -18.43 30.97 28.05
CA HIS A 77 -19.28 30.75 26.88
C HIS A 77 -18.76 31.52 25.65
N VAL A 78 -19.07 31.01 24.46
CA VAL A 78 -18.76 31.67 23.18
C VAL A 78 -20.08 31.99 22.50
N VAL A 79 -20.16 33.20 21.96
CA VAL A 79 -21.29 33.69 21.17
C VAL A 79 -21.00 33.51 19.69
N PHE A 80 -21.95 32.88 19.00
CA PHE A 80 -21.97 32.77 17.55
C PHE A 80 -23.17 33.54 17.00
N ILE A 81 -22.96 34.32 15.95
CA ILE A 81 -24.02 34.92 15.18
C ILE A 81 -24.38 33.96 14.05
N GLN A 82 -25.65 33.56 14.00
CA GLN A 82 -26.17 32.62 13.04
C GLN A 82 -27.29 33.28 12.21
N ARG A 83 -27.10 33.36 10.90
CA ARG A 83 -28.08 33.82 9.93
C ARG A 83 -28.71 32.63 9.23
N ASN A 84 -30.03 32.54 9.28
CA ASN A 84 -30.81 31.50 8.62
C ASN A 84 -31.66 32.14 7.52
N VAL A 85 -31.54 31.68 6.28
CA VAL A 85 -32.37 32.11 5.16
C VAL A 85 -33.18 30.90 4.71
N LEU A 86 -34.43 30.83 5.15
CA LEU A 86 -35.39 29.79 4.77
C LEU A 86 -36.18 30.27 3.56
N ASN A 87 -36.03 29.61 2.43
CA ASN A 87 -36.74 29.90 1.20
C ASN A 87 -37.69 28.75 0.89
N TRP A 88 -38.99 28.93 1.18
CA TRP A 88 -40.03 27.95 0.92
C TRP A 88 -40.32 27.75 -0.57
N ARG A 89 -40.08 28.77 -1.40
CA ARG A 89 -40.27 28.68 -2.85
C ARG A 89 -39.23 27.77 -3.49
N GLU A 90 -37.96 27.97 -3.13
CA GLU A 90 -36.85 27.14 -3.64
C GLU A 90 -36.65 25.86 -2.81
N ARG A 91 -37.37 25.72 -1.69
CA ARG A 91 -37.23 24.62 -0.72
C ARG A 91 -35.78 24.47 -0.28
N THR A 92 -35.20 25.58 0.17
CA THR A 92 -33.82 25.65 0.66
C THR A 92 -33.73 26.35 2.01
N LEU A 93 -32.78 25.92 2.84
CA LEU A 93 -32.38 26.62 4.05
C LEU A 93 -30.87 26.82 4.02
N LEU A 94 -30.45 28.09 3.98
CA LEU A 94 -29.04 28.48 4.07
C LEU A 94 -28.75 28.98 5.48
N ILE A 95 -27.68 28.50 6.09
CA ILE A 95 -27.29 28.83 7.45
C ILE A 95 -25.83 29.27 7.41
N ASP A 96 -25.57 30.52 7.76
CA ASP A 96 -24.22 31.04 7.94
C ASP A 96 -24.01 31.39 9.41
N ALA A 97 -23.03 30.77 10.03
CA ALA A 97 -22.65 31.03 11.42
C ALA A 97 -21.21 31.51 11.51
N HIS A 98 -20.94 32.49 12.38
CA HIS A 98 -19.59 32.93 12.69
C HIS A 98 -19.46 33.28 14.16
N ASN A 99 -18.27 33.07 14.73
CA ASN A 99 -18.05 33.45 16.12
C ASN A 99 -17.86 34.97 16.25
N GLU A 100 -18.51 35.57 17.22
CA GLU A 100 -18.29 36.96 17.63
C GLU A 100 -17.25 37.01 18.75
N THR A 101 -17.41 36.15 19.76
CA THR A 101 -16.44 36.03 20.85
C THR A 101 -15.13 35.43 20.33
N PHE A 102 -14.00 36.04 20.71
CA PHE A 102 -12.64 35.69 20.25
C PHE A 102 -12.34 35.90 18.76
N ALA A 103 -13.22 36.57 17.99
CA ALA A 103 -13.02 36.79 16.54
C ALA A 103 -11.64 37.40 16.17
N SER A 104 -11.03 38.17 17.08
CA SER A 104 -9.68 38.75 16.91
C SER A 104 -8.54 37.72 16.95
N ARG A 105 -8.74 36.59 17.61
CA ARG A 105 -7.72 35.54 17.82
C ARG A 105 -8.03 34.25 17.06
N VAL A 106 -9.30 33.86 17.05
CA VAL A 106 -9.81 32.65 16.41
C VAL A 106 -11.03 33.05 15.59
N THR A 107 -11.03 32.75 14.31
CA THR A 107 -12.17 32.95 13.43
C THR A 107 -12.73 31.58 13.04
N VAL A 108 -13.96 31.32 13.42
CA VAL A 108 -14.76 30.15 13.06
C VAL A 108 -15.88 30.64 12.16
N LYS A 109 -15.96 30.08 10.96
CA LYS A 109 -17.11 30.27 10.07
C LYS A 109 -17.66 28.91 9.70
N GLU A 110 -18.96 28.77 9.74
CA GLU A 110 -19.69 27.57 9.35
C GLU A 110 -20.78 27.99 8.37
N SER A 111 -20.92 27.22 7.30
CA SER A 111 -21.99 27.40 6.32
C SER A 111 -22.65 26.05 6.10
N CYS A 112 -23.94 25.97 6.37
CA CYS A 112 -24.76 24.79 6.21
C CYS A 112 -25.90 25.06 5.24
N ARG A 113 -26.31 24.02 4.51
CA ARG A 113 -27.32 24.12 3.48
C ARG A 113 -28.21 22.88 3.52
N TYR A 114 -29.51 23.10 3.59
CA TYR A 114 -30.51 22.08 3.31
C TYR A 114 -31.16 22.37 1.96
N THR A 115 -31.35 21.34 1.15
CA THR A 115 -32.05 21.40 -0.14
C THR A 115 -32.85 20.14 -0.37
N VAL A 116 -33.80 20.19 -1.28
CA VAL A 116 -34.47 19.00 -1.81
C VAL A 116 -33.46 18.13 -2.57
N HIS A 117 -33.59 16.81 -2.47
CA HIS A 117 -32.76 15.87 -3.23
C HIS A 117 -33.12 15.93 -4.72
N PRO A 118 -32.13 16.04 -5.64
CA PRO A 118 -32.40 16.28 -7.06
C PRO A 118 -33.19 15.15 -7.74
N GLU A 119 -32.99 13.90 -7.31
CA GLU A 119 -33.67 12.73 -7.87
C GLU A 119 -34.96 12.35 -7.12
N ASN A 120 -35.19 12.91 -5.93
CA ASN A 120 -36.31 12.53 -5.08
C ASN A 120 -36.83 13.73 -4.29
N GLU A 121 -37.97 14.28 -4.70
CA GLU A 121 -38.53 15.48 -4.09
C GLU A 121 -38.96 15.34 -2.62
N ASP A 122 -39.09 14.10 -2.15
CA ASP A 122 -39.48 13.75 -0.78
C ASP A 122 -38.27 13.49 0.13
N TRP A 123 -37.05 13.68 -0.37
CA TRP A 123 -35.82 13.60 0.43
C TRP A 123 -35.14 14.97 0.55
N THR A 124 -34.40 15.14 1.63
CA THR A 124 -33.70 16.39 1.95
C THR A 124 -32.21 16.16 2.06
N CYS A 125 -31.43 16.84 1.24
CA CYS A 125 -29.98 16.89 1.34
C CYS A 125 -29.55 17.90 2.40
N PHE A 126 -28.49 17.58 3.14
CA PHE A 126 -27.81 18.45 4.07
C PHE A 126 -26.31 18.46 3.79
N GLU A 127 -25.77 19.66 3.65
CA GLU A 127 -24.36 19.91 3.45
C GLU A 127 -23.86 20.89 4.50
N GLN A 128 -22.63 20.72 4.95
CA GLN A 128 -22.00 21.67 5.85
C GLN A 128 -20.52 21.83 5.55
N SER A 129 -20.05 23.05 5.69
CA SER A 129 -18.65 23.42 5.58
C SER A 129 -18.28 24.32 6.75
N ALA A 130 -17.05 24.20 7.23
CA ALA A 130 -16.53 25.09 8.25
C ALA A 130 -15.07 25.44 7.98
N SER A 131 -14.68 26.61 8.48
CA SER A 131 -13.30 27.07 8.47
C SER A 131 -12.93 27.58 9.85
N LEU A 132 -11.75 27.18 10.32
CA LEU A 132 -11.14 27.60 11.56
C LEU A 132 -9.80 28.26 11.23
N ASP A 133 -9.67 29.53 11.54
CA ASP A 133 -8.42 30.28 11.43
C ASP A 133 -7.95 30.71 12.82
N VAL A 134 -6.84 30.13 13.26
CA VAL A 134 -6.16 30.55 14.50
C VAL A 134 -5.04 31.52 14.12
N ARG A 135 -5.24 32.80 14.45
CA ARG A 135 -4.31 33.89 14.10
C ARG A 135 -3.12 33.96 15.05
N SER A 136 -3.40 33.92 16.36
CA SER A 136 -2.38 33.84 17.41
C SER A 136 -3.02 33.39 18.72
N PHE A 137 -2.47 32.35 19.34
CA PHE A 137 -2.92 31.84 20.64
C PHE A 137 -1.72 31.38 21.50
N PHE A 138 -0.79 32.30 21.77
CA PHE A 138 0.30 32.11 22.73
C PHE A 138 1.17 30.85 22.50
N GLY A 139 1.35 30.39 21.25
CA GLY A 139 2.17 29.19 20.96
C GLY A 139 1.43 27.86 21.11
N PHE A 140 0.13 27.87 21.45
CA PHE A 140 -0.70 26.68 21.57
C PHE A 140 -1.61 26.45 20.35
N GLU A 141 -1.34 27.08 19.21
CA GLU A 141 -2.20 27.09 18.03
C GLU A 141 -2.54 25.65 17.57
N SER A 142 -1.53 24.79 17.43
CA SER A 142 -1.72 23.40 17.00
C SER A 142 -2.52 22.53 17.98
N THR A 143 -2.42 22.82 19.28
CA THR A 143 -3.18 22.10 20.32
C THR A 143 -4.63 22.57 20.33
N LEU A 144 -4.85 23.87 20.18
CA LEU A 144 -6.17 24.48 20.11
C LEU A 144 -6.93 24.01 18.86
N GLU A 145 -6.26 23.97 17.71
CA GLU A 145 -6.81 23.43 16.46
C GLU A 145 -7.31 22.00 16.64
N LYS A 146 -6.50 21.12 17.24
CA LYS A 146 -6.89 19.72 17.51
C LYS A 146 -8.11 19.61 18.42
N ILE A 147 -8.16 20.41 19.49
CA ILE A 147 -9.30 20.41 20.43
C ILE A 147 -10.56 20.95 19.75
N ALA A 148 -10.45 22.06 19.03
CA ALA A 148 -11.55 22.69 18.31
C ALA A 148 -12.12 21.73 17.25
N MET A 149 -11.27 21.07 16.47
CA MET A 149 -11.69 20.07 15.48
C MET A 149 -12.36 18.87 16.13
N LYS A 150 -11.79 18.32 17.21
CA LYS A 150 -12.41 17.19 17.93
C LYS A 150 -13.81 17.54 18.44
N GLN A 151 -13.98 18.72 19.01
CA GLN A 151 -15.28 19.19 19.50
C GLN A 151 -16.26 19.43 18.35
N TYR A 152 -15.77 20.03 17.26
CA TYR A 152 -16.57 20.27 16.06
C TYR A 152 -17.06 18.94 15.48
N THR A 153 -16.19 17.95 15.26
CA THR A 153 -16.55 16.61 14.79
C THR A 153 -17.59 15.93 15.69
N ALA A 154 -17.47 16.06 17.01
CA ALA A 154 -18.47 15.52 17.95
C ALA A 154 -19.83 16.23 17.82
N ASN A 155 -19.82 17.56 17.64
CA ASN A 155 -21.05 18.34 17.42
C ASN A 155 -21.72 17.99 16.09
N VAL A 156 -20.94 17.72 15.04
CA VAL A 156 -21.44 17.33 13.72
C VAL A 156 -22.15 15.97 13.74
N LYS A 157 -21.63 15.02 14.55
CA LYS A 157 -22.31 13.73 14.78
C LYS A 157 -23.61 13.92 15.56
N ARG A 158 -23.58 14.68 16.66
CA ARG A 158 -24.78 14.96 17.46
C ARG A 158 -25.84 15.75 16.68
N GLY A 159 -25.45 16.65 15.79
CA GLY A 159 -26.37 17.41 14.95
C GLY A 159 -27.29 16.51 14.13
N LYS A 160 -26.77 15.39 13.60
CA LYS A 160 -27.55 14.36 12.90
C LYS A 160 -28.58 13.71 13.84
N GLU A 161 -28.11 13.20 14.98
CA GLU A 161 -28.94 12.51 15.97
C GLU A 161 -30.09 13.39 16.47
N VAL A 162 -29.86 14.70 16.60
CA VAL A 162 -30.86 15.68 17.04
C VAL A 162 -31.98 15.87 16.02
N ILE A 163 -31.65 16.00 14.73
CA ILE A 163 -32.66 16.14 13.67
C ILE A 163 -33.48 14.86 13.56
N GLU A 164 -32.82 13.68 13.57
CA GLU A 164 -33.51 12.38 13.55
C GLU A 164 -34.43 12.19 14.77
N HIS A 165 -33.99 12.60 15.95
CA HIS A 165 -34.82 12.56 17.16
C HIS A 165 -36.10 13.40 17.00
N TYR A 166 -35.99 14.66 16.57
CA TYR A 166 -37.16 15.52 16.40
C TYR A 166 -38.06 15.10 15.23
N LEU A 167 -37.51 14.50 14.18
CA LEU A 167 -38.29 13.88 13.12
C LEU A 167 -39.15 12.73 13.68
N ASN A 168 -38.55 11.82 14.44
CA ASN A 168 -39.27 10.72 15.09
C ASN A 168 -40.32 11.23 16.08
N GLU A 169 -40.01 12.29 16.83
CA GLU A 169 -40.95 12.93 17.74
C GLU A 169 -42.17 13.50 16.99
N LEU A 170 -41.96 14.27 15.91
CA LEU A 170 -43.04 14.83 15.09
C LEU A 170 -43.92 13.74 14.48
N ILE A 171 -43.31 12.66 13.98
CA ILE A 171 -44.03 11.50 13.44
C ILE A 171 -44.85 10.82 14.54
N SER A 172 -44.29 10.64 15.73
CA SER A 172 -45.02 10.07 16.88
C SER A 172 -46.19 10.94 17.36
N GLN A 173 -46.10 12.25 17.15
CA GLN A 173 -47.17 13.23 17.42
C GLN A 173 -48.21 13.30 16.29
N GLY A 174 -48.07 12.49 15.23
CA GLY A 174 -48.99 12.44 14.09
C GLY A 174 -48.70 13.44 12.98
N THR A 175 -47.60 14.19 13.05
CA THR A 175 -47.17 15.11 12.00
C THR A 175 -46.25 14.36 11.02
N SER A 176 -46.83 13.58 10.11
CA SER A 176 -46.07 12.85 9.08
C SER A 176 -45.91 13.64 7.78
N HIS A 177 -46.76 14.64 7.52
CA HIS A 177 -46.76 15.42 6.29
C HIS A 177 -47.09 16.89 6.59
N ILE A 178 -46.28 17.80 6.05
CA ILE A 178 -46.50 19.25 6.12
C ILE A 178 -46.73 19.76 4.70
N PRO A 179 -47.84 20.48 4.42
CA PRO A 179 -48.12 20.99 3.08
C PRO A 179 -47.00 21.89 2.56
N ARG A 180 -46.66 21.72 1.27
CA ARG A 180 -45.70 22.58 0.57
C ARG A 180 -46.25 24.00 0.46
N TRP A 181 -45.36 24.99 0.49
CA TRP A 181 -45.75 26.38 0.32
C TRP A 181 -46.35 26.61 -1.06
N THR A 182 -47.48 27.32 -1.10
CA THR A 182 -48.10 27.81 -2.32
C THR A 182 -48.15 29.33 -2.27
N PRO A 183 -47.89 30.02 -3.41
CA PRO A 183 -48.07 31.46 -3.47
C PRO A 183 -49.52 31.81 -3.15
N ALA A 184 -49.73 32.90 -2.42
CA ALA A 184 -51.08 33.40 -2.17
C ALA A 184 -51.80 33.59 -3.52
N PRO A 185 -53.07 33.17 -3.64
CA PRO A 185 -53.82 33.39 -4.88
C PRO A 185 -53.81 34.89 -5.18
N VAL A 186 -53.31 35.24 -6.36
CA VAL A 186 -53.33 36.62 -6.86
C VAL A 186 -54.80 37.04 -6.83
N GLN A 187 -55.14 38.00 -5.97
CA GLN A 187 -56.42 38.70 -6.11
C GLN A 187 -56.37 39.36 -7.49
N GLU A 188 -57.15 38.85 -8.43
CA GLU A 188 -57.45 39.53 -9.68
C GLU A 188 -58.28 40.79 -9.36
N GLU A 189 -57.68 41.77 -8.70
CA GLU A 189 -58.14 43.14 -8.71
C GLU A 189 -57.01 43.98 -9.34
N ASP A 190 -57.38 44.68 -10.41
CA ASP A 190 -56.58 45.68 -11.14
C ASP A 190 -55.51 45.26 -12.16
N VAL A 191 -55.83 44.27 -13.00
CA VAL A 191 -55.37 44.28 -14.41
C VAL A 191 -56.57 44.19 -15.37
N ARG A 192 -57.50 45.13 -15.23
CA ARG A 192 -58.48 45.47 -16.28
C ARG A 192 -58.20 46.87 -16.84
N SER A 193 -56.99 47.10 -17.35
CA SER A 193 -56.73 48.25 -18.22
C SER A 193 -55.42 48.04 -18.98
N GLN A 194 -55.54 47.43 -20.18
CA GLN A 194 -54.64 47.47 -21.36
C GLN A 194 -54.86 46.14 -22.11
N LEU A 195 -55.99 45.97 -22.81
CA LEU A 195 -56.12 46.24 -24.25
C LEU A 195 -54.89 45.81 -25.07
N VAL A 196 -55.01 44.72 -25.82
CA VAL A 196 -55.03 44.70 -27.30
C VAL A 196 -55.51 43.30 -27.76
N PRO A 197 -56.35 43.18 -28.81
CA PRO A 197 -57.06 41.94 -29.15
C PRO A 197 -56.46 41.17 -30.34
N GLN A 198 -57.07 40.00 -30.64
CA GLN A 198 -56.91 39.12 -31.82
C GLN A 198 -55.78 38.07 -31.69
N CYS A 199 -55.91 36.81 -32.11
CA CYS A 199 -56.94 36.02 -32.80
C CYS A 199 -56.47 34.53 -32.75
N PRO A 200 -57.22 33.54 -33.29
CA PRO A 200 -57.47 32.25 -32.64
C PRO A 200 -56.71 31.06 -33.27
N SER A 201 -57.13 29.85 -32.85
CA SER A 201 -56.79 28.49 -33.30
C SER A 201 -55.53 27.95 -32.61
N SER A 202 -55.45 26.70 -32.18
CA SER A 202 -56.22 25.47 -32.44
C SER A 202 -55.70 24.46 -31.39
N LEU A 203 -56.59 23.72 -30.72
CA LEU A 203 -56.77 22.28 -30.90
C LEU A 203 -55.51 21.43 -30.67
N ASP A 204 -55.72 20.46 -29.78
CA ASP A 204 -55.33 19.05 -29.93
C ASP A 204 -54.35 18.44 -28.92
N MET A 205 -54.89 17.35 -28.36
CA MET A 205 -54.26 16.05 -28.14
C MET A 205 -53.49 15.82 -26.85
N GLU A 206 -54.27 15.39 -25.86
CA GLU A 206 -53.90 14.36 -24.89
C GLU A 206 -53.41 13.09 -25.62
N GLY A 207 -52.24 12.60 -25.23
CA GLY A 207 -51.65 11.32 -25.62
C GLY A 207 -50.81 10.75 -24.47
N PRO A 208 -50.72 9.42 -24.30
CA PRO A 208 -50.91 8.83 -22.98
C PRO A 208 -49.63 8.46 -22.22
N SER A 209 -49.83 8.42 -20.90
CA SER A 209 -48.99 7.87 -19.84
C SER A 209 -48.39 6.49 -20.16
N ASP A 210 -47.09 6.47 -20.47
CA ASP A 210 -46.28 5.24 -20.41
C ASP A 210 -45.98 4.89 -18.94
N ALA A 211 -46.34 3.66 -18.58
CA ALA A 211 -46.12 3.08 -17.26
C ALA A 211 -44.61 2.84 -16.99
N PRO A 212 -44.13 2.98 -15.74
CA PRO A 212 -42.71 2.92 -15.44
C PRO A 212 -42.21 1.47 -15.37
N GLY A 213 -41.25 1.15 -16.24
CA GLY A 213 -40.39 -0.03 -16.12
C GLY A 213 -39.43 0.08 -14.91
N PRO A 214 -38.86 -1.04 -14.45
CA PRO A 214 -38.29 -1.15 -13.11
C PRO A 214 -37.00 -0.33 -12.98
N ALA A 215 -36.93 0.42 -11.88
CA ALA A 215 -35.78 1.22 -11.47
C ALA A 215 -34.49 0.40 -11.51
N SER A 216 -33.62 0.74 -12.45
CA SER A 216 -32.23 0.28 -12.46
C SER A 216 -31.53 0.86 -11.23
N GLU A 217 -31.27 0.02 -10.23
CA GLU A 217 -30.55 0.30 -8.97
C GLU A 217 -29.06 0.61 -9.17
N MET A 218 -28.72 1.49 -10.11
CA MET A 218 -27.44 2.17 -10.15
C MET A 218 -27.71 3.66 -10.22
N ALA A 219 -28.19 4.22 -9.10
CA ALA A 219 -28.22 5.65 -8.87
C ALA A 219 -26.78 6.17 -8.94
N ILE A 220 -26.40 6.64 -10.13
CA ILE A 220 -25.27 7.53 -10.32
C ILE A 220 -25.78 8.87 -9.81
N ALA A 221 -25.69 9.05 -8.48
CA ALA A 221 -25.97 10.33 -7.84
C ALA A 221 -25.24 11.44 -8.61
N ASP A 222 -25.93 12.56 -8.85
CA ASP A 222 -25.42 13.80 -9.44
C ASP A 222 -23.91 13.98 -9.16
N GLY A 223 -23.10 13.79 -10.21
CA GLY A 223 -21.75 13.21 -10.15
C GLY A 223 -20.67 14.00 -9.39
N ASP A 224 -21.02 15.16 -8.82
CA ASP A 224 -20.05 16.08 -8.25
C ASP A 224 -19.89 15.99 -6.73
N LYS A 225 -20.80 15.37 -5.97
CA LYS A 225 -20.70 15.30 -4.50
C LYS A 225 -20.83 13.90 -3.93
N LEU A 226 -20.05 13.60 -2.89
CA LEU A 226 -20.10 12.32 -2.19
C LEU A 226 -21.19 12.31 -1.13
N ASP A 227 -22.07 11.31 -1.19
CA ASP A 227 -23.03 11.00 -0.12
C ASP A 227 -22.35 10.21 1.01
N ALA A 228 -22.71 10.49 2.26
CA ALA A 228 -22.34 9.73 3.43
C ALA A 228 -22.73 8.23 3.32
N ASP A 229 -23.92 7.93 2.80
CA ASP A 229 -24.41 6.55 2.63
C ASP A 229 -23.56 5.80 1.58
N TYR A 230 -23.12 6.49 0.52
CA TYR A 230 -22.18 5.94 -0.46
C TYR A 230 -20.82 5.65 0.16
N ILE A 231 -20.28 6.59 0.94
CA ILE A 231 -18.99 6.41 1.61
C ILE A 231 -19.05 5.19 2.54
N GLU A 232 -20.06 5.09 3.39
CA GLU A 232 -20.18 3.97 4.33
C GLU A 232 -20.31 2.62 3.60
N ARG A 233 -21.10 2.58 2.52
CA ARG A 233 -21.34 1.35 1.74
C ARG A 233 -20.13 0.93 0.89
N CYS A 234 -19.50 1.86 0.19
CA CYS A 234 -18.48 1.56 -0.84
C CYS A 234 -17.04 1.77 -0.35
N LEU A 235 -16.82 2.58 0.67
CA LEU A 235 -15.48 2.90 1.20
C LEU A 235 -15.28 2.43 2.65
N GLY A 236 -16.36 2.05 3.32
CA GLY A 236 -16.40 1.59 4.70
C GLY A 236 -16.51 2.75 5.70
N HIS A 237 -16.44 2.42 6.99
CA HIS A 237 -16.58 3.40 8.04
C HIS A 237 -15.38 4.37 8.08
N LEU A 238 -15.67 5.66 7.90
CA LEU A 238 -14.71 6.75 8.05
C LEU A 238 -15.16 7.66 9.19
N SER A 239 -14.19 8.20 9.93
CA SER A 239 -14.48 9.29 10.86
C SER A 239 -14.88 10.55 10.08
N PRO A 240 -15.65 11.49 10.66
CA PRO A 240 -16.09 12.67 9.92
C PRO A 240 -14.93 13.55 9.42
N MET A 241 -13.78 13.51 10.08
CA MET A 241 -12.56 14.19 9.61
C MET A 241 -11.98 13.51 8.37
N GLN A 242 -11.98 12.18 8.34
CA GLN A 242 -11.50 11.39 7.19
C GLN A 242 -12.41 11.56 5.98
N GLU A 243 -13.74 11.54 6.19
CA GLU A 243 -14.71 11.89 5.15
C GLU A 243 -14.42 13.29 4.60
N SER A 244 -14.14 14.25 5.47
CA SER A 244 -13.85 15.60 5.06
C SER A 244 -12.59 15.72 4.21
N CYS A 245 -11.51 15.05 4.60
CA CYS A 245 -10.29 15.02 3.81
C CYS A 245 -10.53 14.39 2.42
N LEU A 246 -11.36 13.34 2.35
CA LEU A 246 -11.75 12.71 1.09
C LEU A 246 -12.53 13.67 0.19
N VAL A 247 -13.55 14.33 0.72
CA VAL A 247 -14.38 15.29 -0.04
C VAL A 247 -13.52 16.46 -0.52
N GLN A 248 -12.66 17.02 0.34
CA GLN A 248 -11.77 18.13 -0.03
C GLN A 248 -10.77 17.74 -1.12
N LEU A 249 -10.14 16.56 -1.00
CA LEU A 249 -9.18 16.11 -2.00
C LEU A 249 -9.85 15.81 -3.35
N ARG A 250 -11.04 15.19 -3.31
CA ARG A 250 -11.84 14.90 -4.50
C ARG A 250 -12.27 16.18 -5.21
N HIS A 251 -12.79 17.16 -4.47
CA HIS A 251 -13.17 18.47 -5.02
C HIS A 251 -11.96 19.16 -5.69
N TRP A 252 -10.82 19.19 -5.01
CA TRP A 252 -9.60 19.76 -5.56
C TRP A 252 -9.14 19.05 -6.86
N LEU A 253 -9.27 17.72 -6.92
CA LEU A 253 -8.98 16.96 -8.14
C LEU A 253 -9.95 17.30 -9.27
N GLN A 254 -11.24 17.46 -9.01
CA GLN A 254 -12.22 17.86 -10.03
C GLN A 254 -11.93 19.24 -10.62
N GLU A 255 -11.49 20.18 -9.79
CA GLU A 255 -11.13 21.53 -10.25
C GLU A 255 -9.82 21.57 -11.05
N THR A 256 -8.83 20.79 -10.62
CA THR A 256 -7.46 20.91 -11.15
C THR A 256 -7.18 19.92 -12.28
N HIS A 257 -7.78 18.73 -12.23
CA HIS A 257 -7.45 17.65 -13.14
C HIS A 257 -8.30 17.72 -14.42
N LYS A 258 -7.64 17.81 -15.57
CA LYS A 258 -8.30 17.78 -16.87
C LYS A 258 -8.62 16.34 -17.25
N GLY A 259 -9.82 15.86 -16.94
CA GLY A 259 -10.33 14.56 -17.37
C GLY A 259 -10.99 13.77 -16.25
N LYS A 260 -11.06 12.45 -16.42
CA LYS A 260 -11.66 11.56 -15.42
C LYS A 260 -10.79 11.54 -14.16
N ILE A 261 -11.39 11.88 -13.02
CA ILE A 261 -10.73 11.75 -11.72
C ILE A 261 -10.58 10.27 -11.34
N PRO A 262 -9.57 9.91 -10.52
CA PRO A 262 -9.44 8.56 -9.97
C PRO A 262 -10.68 8.16 -9.16
N LYS A 263 -10.92 6.85 -9.03
CA LYS A 263 -12.01 6.32 -8.19
C LYS A 263 -11.81 6.72 -6.73
N ASP A 264 -12.89 6.85 -5.96
CA ASP A 264 -12.82 7.29 -4.56
C ASP A 264 -12.00 6.32 -3.67
N GLU A 265 -12.07 5.02 -3.92
CA GLU A 265 -11.22 4.00 -3.27
C GLU A 265 -9.72 4.25 -3.53
N HIS A 266 -9.37 4.71 -4.73
CA HIS A 266 -8.00 5.04 -5.10
C HIS A 266 -7.55 6.27 -4.30
N ILE A 267 -8.35 7.34 -4.29
CA ILE A 267 -8.05 8.57 -3.53
C ILE A 267 -7.90 8.25 -2.03
N LEU A 268 -8.78 7.41 -1.49
CA LEU A 268 -8.77 7.03 -0.08
C LEU A 268 -7.50 6.27 0.33
N ARG A 269 -6.91 5.46 -0.56
CA ARG A 269 -5.62 4.78 -0.29
C ARG A 269 -4.49 5.79 -0.05
N PHE A 270 -4.38 6.83 -0.88
CA PHE A 270 -3.36 7.87 -0.71
C PHE A 270 -3.58 8.69 0.56
N LEU A 271 -4.84 8.95 0.92
CA LEU A 271 -5.17 9.58 2.21
C LEU A 271 -4.74 8.70 3.39
N ARG A 272 -5.09 7.41 3.39
CA ARG A 272 -4.71 6.47 4.45
C ARG A 272 -3.19 6.36 4.59
N ALA A 273 -2.46 6.29 3.48
CA ALA A 273 -1.00 6.19 3.45
C ALA A 273 -0.24 7.37 4.04
N ARG A 274 -0.93 8.51 4.20
CA ARG A 274 -0.37 9.74 4.77
C ARG A 274 -1.15 10.18 6.01
N ASP A 275 -1.81 9.24 6.69
CA ASP A 275 -2.61 9.49 7.91
C ASP A 275 -3.61 10.65 7.75
N PHE A 276 -4.21 10.77 6.56
CA PHE A 276 -5.14 11.83 6.17
C PHE A 276 -4.54 13.26 6.22
N HIS A 277 -3.21 13.40 6.15
CA HIS A 277 -2.58 14.70 5.87
C HIS A 277 -2.85 15.11 4.43
N LEU A 278 -3.80 16.03 4.25
CA LEU A 278 -4.33 16.42 2.94
C LEU A 278 -3.24 16.82 1.94
N ASP A 279 -2.32 17.71 2.33
CA ASP A 279 -1.26 18.21 1.43
C ASP A 279 -0.28 17.10 1.02
N LYS A 280 0.16 16.27 1.98
CA LYS A 280 1.08 15.15 1.69
C LYS A 280 0.41 14.07 0.83
N ALA A 281 -0.86 13.78 1.09
CA ALA A 281 -1.64 12.83 0.29
C ALA A 281 -1.83 13.35 -1.14
N ARG A 282 -2.11 14.64 -1.28
CA ARG A 282 -2.22 15.33 -2.57
C ARG A 282 -0.91 15.24 -3.35
N ASP A 283 0.21 15.59 -2.74
CA ASP A 283 1.52 15.56 -3.42
C ASP A 283 1.86 14.14 -3.91
N MET A 284 1.68 13.13 -3.04
CA MET A 284 1.90 11.72 -3.38
C MET A 284 0.98 11.26 -4.51
N LEU A 285 -0.31 11.63 -4.47
CA LEU A 285 -1.27 11.29 -5.52
C LEU A 285 -0.90 11.94 -6.85
N CYS A 286 -0.51 13.22 -6.86
CA CYS A 286 -0.08 13.90 -8.07
C CYS A 286 1.16 13.25 -8.70
N GLN A 287 2.14 12.86 -7.88
CA GLN A 287 3.32 12.12 -8.35
C GLN A 287 2.90 10.78 -8.97
N SER A 288 2.03 10.03 -8.30
CA SER A 288 1.57 8.74 -8.82
C SER A 288 0.76 8.87 -10.11
N LEU A 289 -0.13 9.86 -10.23
CA LEU A 289 -0.89 10.10 -11.47
C LEU A 289 0.02 10.50 -12.64
N SER A 290 1.05 11.33 -12.37
CA SER A 290 2.03 11.70 -13.38
C SER A 290 2.84 10.49 -13.84
N TRP A 291 3.28 9.66 -12.90
CA TRP A 291 4.00 8.42 -13.15
C TRP A 291 3.15 7.41 -13.93
N ARG A 292 1.89 7.19 -13.53
CA ARG A 292 0.94 6.30 -14.23
C ARG A 292 0.75 6.72 -15.69
N LYS A 293 0.63 8.02 -15.94
CA LYS A 293 0.50 8.57 -17.30
C LYS A 293 1.77 8.36 -18.12
N GLN A 294 2.95 8.58 -17.52
CA GLN A 294 4.23 8.39 -18.19
C GLN A 294 4.46 6.93 -18.59
N HIS A 295 4.11 5.98 -17.71
CA HIS A 295 4.30 4.54 -17.94
C HIS A 295 3.06 3.83 -18.53
N GLN A 296 2.00 4.57 -18.87
CA GLN A 296 0.75 4.05 -19.45
C GLN A 296 0.13 2.89 -18.66
N VAL A 297 0.21 2.96 -17.33
CA VAL A 297 -0.17 1.88 -16.41
C VAL A 297 -1.65 1.52 -16.51
N ASP A 298 -2.52 2.50 -16.75
CA ASP A 298 -3.97 2.27 -16.87
C ASP A 298 -4.35 1.36 -18.06
N LEU A 299 -3.47 1.27 -19.07
CA LEU A 299 -3.65 0.40 -20.24
C LEU A 299 -2.87 -0.92 -20.11
N LEU A 300 -2.06 -1.09 -19.07
CA LEU A 300 -1.11 -2.19 -18.92
C LEU A 300 -1.74 -3.57 -19.09
N LEU A 301 -2.87 -3.82 -18.42
CA LEU A 301 -3.58 -5.10 -18.49
C LEU A 301 -4.15 -5.41 -19.90
N GLN A 302 -4.25 -4.40 -20.77
CA GLN A 302 -4.75 -4.53 -22.15
C GLN A 302 -3.61 -4.61 -23.16
N THR A 303 -2.54 -3.84 -22.94
CA THR A 303 -1.44 -3.66 -23.90
C THR A 303 -0.27 -4.60 -23.68
N TRP A 304 -0.02 -5.02 -22.44
CA TRP A 304 1.13 -5.82 -22.09
C TRP A 304 0.71 -7.25 -21.73
N ARG A 305 1.51 -8.22 -22.20
CA ARG A 305 1.41 -9.61 -21.78
C ARG A 305 2.77 -10.10 -21.33
N PRO A 306 2.84 -10.92 -20.27
CA PRO A 306 4.10 -11.47 -19.81
C PRO A 306 4.78 -12.27 -20.93
N PRO A 307 6.09 -12.10 -21.17
CA PRO A 307 6.83 -12.93 -22.11
C PRO A 307 6.78 -14.42 -21.73
N PRO A 308 6.95 -15.37 -22.69
CA PRO A 308 6.87 -16.80 -22.38
C PRO A 308 7.80 -17.28 -21.24
N PRO A 309 9.08 -16.86 -21.15
CA PRO A 309 9.94 -17.26 -20.03
C PRO A 309 9.40 -16.80 -18.67
N LEU A 310 8.74 -15.65 -18.65
CA LEU A 310 8.12 -15.14 -17.43
C LEU A 310 6.86 -15.93 -17.07
N GLN A 311 6.01 -16.30 -18.05
CA GLN A 311 4.81 -17.11 -17.77
C GLN A 311 5.16 -18.51 -17.22
N GLU A 312 6.24 -19.10 -17.71
CA GLU A 312 6.63 -20.48 -17.37
C GLU A 312 7.46 -20.57 -16.09
N PHE A 313 8.40 -19.64 -15.87
CA PHE A 313 9.38 -19.72 -14.78
C PHE A 313 9.15 -18.74 -13.63
N TYR A 314 8.22 -17.78 -13.77
CA TYR A 314 7.88 -16.90 -12.65
C TYR A 314 7.03 -17.65 -11.61
N ALA A 315 7.58 -17.84 -10.42
CA ALA A 315 7.00 -18.68 -9.37
C ALA A 315 5.92 -17.95 -8.55
N GLY A 316 4.99 -17.25 -9.22
CA GLY A 316 3.94 -16.49 -8.54
C GLY A 316 2.64 -16.38 -9.34
N GLY A 317 1.53 -16.25 -8.63
CA GLY A 317 0.21 -16.21 -9.27
C GLY A 317 -0.93 -16.00 -8.29
N TRP A 318 -2.07 -15.61 -8.84
CA TRP A 318 -3.30 -15.46 -8.09
C TRP A 318 -3.93 -16.82 -7.76
N HIS A 319 -4.39 -16.94 -6.53
CA HIS A 319 -5.14 -18.07 -6.01
C HIS A 319 -6.58 -17.62 -5.67
N TYR A 320 -7.27 -18.35 -4.77
CA TYR A 320 -8.60 -18.01 -4.27
C TYR A 320 -8.57 -16.69 -3.42
N GLN A 321 -9.17 -16.71 -2.24
CA GLN A 321 -9.36 -15.53 -1.41
C GLN A 321 -9.11 -15.90 0.06
N ASP A 322 -8.71 -14.93 0.86
CA ASP A 322 -8.62 -15.11 2.31
C ASP A 322 -10.02 -15.11 2.96
N ILE A 323 -10.11 -15.42 4.26
CA ILE A 323 -11.40 -15.47 4.99
C ILE A 323 -12.14 -14.11 5.02
N ASP A 324 -11.41 -13.01 4.83
CA ASP A 324 -11.97 -11.66 4.76
C ASP A 324 -12.43 -11.32 3.32
N GLY A 325 -12.30 -12.24 2.37
CA GLY A 325 -12.63 -12.08 0.96
C GLY A 325 -11.57 -11.34 0.16
N ARG A 326 -10.36 -11.13 0.70
CA ARG A 326 -9.27 -10.48 -0.04
C ARG A 326 -8.70 -11.43 -1.07
N PRO A 327 -8.39 -10.99 -2.30
CA PRO A 327 -7.69 -11.81 -3.27
C PRO A 327 -6.37 -12.34 -2.71
N LEU A 328 -6.09 -13.63 -2.88
CA LEU A 328 -4.86 -14.26 -2.43
C LEU A 328 -3.86 -14.35 -3.57
N TYR A 329 -2.67 -13.78 -3.39
CA TYR A 329 -1.53 -13.94 -4.29
C TYR A 329 -0.48 -14.84 -3.63
N ILE A 330 0.01 -15.85 -4.34
CA ILE A 330 1.06 -16.75 -3.85
C ILE A 330 2.35 -16.43 -4.62
N LEU A 331 3.46 -16.28 -3.91
CA LEU A 331 4.80 -16.11 -4.47
C LEU A 331 5.76 -17.09 -3.80
N ARG A 332 6.30 -18.04 -4.57
CA ARG A 332 7.30 -19.03 -4.11
C ARG A 332 8.70 -18.51 -4.39
N LEU A 333 9.09 -17.44 -3.71
CA LEU A 333 10.35 -16.72 -3.95
C LEU A 333 11.57 -17.64 -3.87
N GLY A 334 11.59 -18.61 -2.96
CA GLY A 334 12.72 -19.53 -2.84
C GLY A 334 12.95 -20.47 -4.04
N GLN A 335 11.92 -20.67 -4.87
CA GLN A 335 11.98 -21.47 -6.10
C GLN A 335 12.23 -20.63 -7.36
N MET A 336 12.31 -19.31 -7.21
CA MET A 336 12.46 -18.39 -8.34
C MET A 336 13.93 -18.26 -8.76
N ASP A 337 14.25 -18.55 -10.02
CA ASP A 337 15.56 -18.25 -10.60
C ASP A 337 15.66 -16.76 -10.96
N THR A 338 15.97 -15.93 -9.96
CA THR A 338 16.08 -14.47 -10.14
C THR A 338 17.11 -14.08 -11.19
N LYS A 339 18.27 -14.75 -11.23
CA LYS A 339 19.33 -14.46 -12.21
C LYS A 339 18.89 -14.87 -13.62
N GLY A 340 18.30 -16.06 -13.77
CA GLY A 340 17.80 -16.55 -15.04
C GLY A 340 16.67 -15.70 -15.62
N LEU A 341 15.69 -15.31 -14.80
CA LEU A 341 14.61 -14.40 -15.21
C LEU A 341 15.15 -13.03 -15.62
N MET A 342 16.07 -12.46 -14.84
CA MET A 342 16.73 -11.19 -15.20
C MET A 342 17.47 -11.28 -16.54
N LYS A 343 18.16 -12.39 -16.83
CA LYS A 343 18.84 -12.62 -18.12
C LYS A 343 17.88 -12.93 -19.27
N ALA A 344 16.71 -13.51 -18.99
CA ALA A 344 15.73 -13.93 -20.01
C ALA A 344 14.73 -12.86 -20.42
N VAL A 345 14.37 -11.93 -19.50
CA VAL A 345 13.35 -10.90 -19.79
C VAL A 345 13.80 -9.47 -19.45
N GLY A 346 14.87 -9.31 -18.67
CA GLY A 346 15.34 -8.00 -18.21
C GLY A 346 14.53 -7.42 -17.04
N GLU A 347 15.11 -6.38 -16.43
CA GLU A 347 14.53 -5.69 -15.28
C GLU A 347 13.19 -5.03 -15.58
N GLU A 348 13.07 -4.36 -16.74
CA GLU A 348 11.84 -3.64 -17.10
C GLU A 348 10.66 -4.60 -17.29
N ALA A 349 10.85 -5.76 -17.92
CA ALA A 349 9.77 -6.73 -18.07
C ALA A 349 9.31 -7.32 -16.72
N LEU A 350 10.24 -7.52 -15.78
CA LEU A 350 9.89 -7.92 -14.40
C LEU A 350 9.14 -6.82 -13.67
N LEU A 351 9.55 -5.56 -13.82
CA LEU A 351 8.82 -4.42 -13.26
C LEU A 351 7.41 -4.35 -13.83
N GLN A 352 7.25 -4.42 -15.16
CA GLN A 352 5.95 -4.47 -15.83
C GLN A 352 5.09 -5.64 -15.32
N HIS A 353 5.68 -6.80 -15.04
CA HIS A 353 4.98 -7.91 -14.43
C HIS A 353 4.46 -7.59 -13.03
N VAL A 354 5.30 -7.05 -12.16
CA VAL A 354 4.91 -6.63 -10.81
C VAL A 354 3.79 -5.59 -10.87
N LEU A 355 3.87 -4.64 -11.80
CA LEU A 355 2.80 -3.66 -12.04
C LEU A 355 1.51 -4.33 -12.51
N SER A 356 1.60 -5.29 -13.44
CA SER A 356 0.43 -6.04 -13.93
C SER A 356 -0.26 -6.82 -12.82
N VAL A 357 0.51 -7.42 -11.90
CA VAL A 357 -0.01 -8.07 -10.70
C VAL A 357 -0.74 -7.04 -9.83
N ASN A 358 -0.13 -5.89 -9.53
CA ASN A 358 -0.78 -4.89 -8.69
C ASN A 358 -2.07 -4.32 -9.31
N GLU A 359 -2.12 -4.10 -10.62
CA GLU A 359 -3.33 -3.67 -11.33
C GLU A 359 -4.41 -4.76 -11.37
N GLU A 360 -4.03 -6.02 -11.62
CA GLU A 360 -4.96 -7.15 -11.54
C GLU A 360 -5.52 -7.33 -10.11
N GLY A 361 -4.67 -7.14 -9.09
CA GLY A 361 -5.06 -7.21 -7.69
C GLY A 361 -6.13 -6.19 -7.34
N GLN A 362 -6.02 -4.95 -7.84
CA GLN A 362 -7.06 -3.94 -7.69
C GLN A 362 -8.37 -4.37 -8.37
N LYS A 363 -8.29 -4.88 -9.61
CA LYS A 363 -9.48 -5.36 -10.33
C LYS A 363 -10.17 -6.53 -9.62
N ARG A 364 -9.41 -7.44 -9.00
CA ARG A 364 -9.95 -8.53 -8.17
C ARG A 364 -10.60 -8.01 -6.89
N CYS A 365 -10.00 -7.01 -6.23
CA CYS A 365 -10.60 -6.33 -5.08
C CYS A 365 -11.96 -5.70 -5.43
N GLU A 366 -12.07 -5.04 -6.59
CA GLU A 366 -13.34 -4.50 -7.09
C GLU A 366 -14.37 -5.59 -7.36
N GLY A 367 -13.96 -6.70 -7.96
CA GLY A 367 -14.80 -7.88 -8.19
C GLY A 367 -15.35 -8.46 -6.88
N ASN A 368 -14.48 -8.66 -5.90
CA ASN A 368 -14.85 -9.19 -4.59
C ASN A 368 -15.75 -8.21 -3.82
N THR A 369 -15.50 -6.90 -3.92
CA THR A 369 -16.37 -5.87 -3.32
C THR A 369 -17.81 -5.99 -3.82
N ARG A 370 -17.99 -6.22 -5.13
CA ARG A 370 -19.31 -6.46 -5.72
C ARG A 370 -19.92 -7.79 -5.30
N GLN A 371 -19.10 -8.83 -5.22
CA GLN A 371 -19.54 -10.18 -4.86
C GLN A 371 -20.01 -10.28 -3.40
N PHE A 372 -19.26 -9.70 -2.45
CA PHE A 372 -19.57 -9.76 -1.02
C PHE A 372 -20.45 -8.60 -0.53
N GLY A 373 -20.66 -7.57 -1.34
CA GLY A 373 -21.44 -6.38 -0.97
C GLY A 373 -20.79 -5.54 0.14
N ARG A 374 -19.48 -5.70 0.38
CA ARG A 374 -18.70 -4.97 1.38
C ARG A 374 -17.37 -4.49 0.76
N PRO A 375 -16.82 -3.36 1.22
CA PRO A 375 -15.61 -2.78 0.63
C PRO A 375 -14.37 -3.65 0.86
N ILE A 376 -13.77 -4.15 -0.22
CA ILE A 376 -12.50 -4.90 -0.24
C ILE A 376 -11.53 -4.10 -1.09
N SER A 377 -10.51 -3.52 -0.45
CA SER A 377 -9.55 -2.59 -1.09
C SER A 377 -8.10 -3.10 -1.07
N SER A 378 -7.89 -4.30 -0.54
CA SER A 378 -6.56 -4.86 -0.30
C SER A 378 -6.53 -6.36 -0.59
N TRP A 379 -5.36 -6.87 -0.96
CA TRP A 379 -5.11 -8.29 -1.22
C TRP A 379 -4.13 -8.87 -0.19
N THR A 380 -4.14 -10.20 -0.08
CA THR A 380 -3.27 -10.97 0.82
C THR A 380 -2.17 -11.64 -0.01
N CYS A 381 -0.92 -11.49 0.40
CA CYS A 381 0.23 -12.11 -0.24
C CYS A 381 0.75 -13.26 0.64
N LEU A 382 0.83 -14.47 0.09
CA LEU A 382 1.50 -15.60 0.70
C LEU A 382 2.88 -15.76 0.05
N LEU A 383 3.92 -15.52 0.82
CA LEU A 383 5.31 -15.61 0.40
C LEU A 383 5.94 -16.88 0.96
N ASP A 384 6.19 -17.85 0.09
CA ASP A 384 6.90 -19.08 0.43
C ASP A 384 8.40 -18.91 0.17
N LEU A 385 9.19 -19.11 1.23
CA LEU A 385 10.64 -18.95 1.21
C LEU A 385 11.40 -20.28 1.25
N GLU A 386 10.72 -21.43 1.14
CA GLU A 386 11.43 -22.70 0.96
C GLU A 386 12.29 -22.65 -0.31
N GLY A 387 13.56 -22.99 -0.18
CA GLY A 387 14.55 -22.90 -1.26
C GLY A 387 15.28 -21.56 -1.32
N LEU A 388 14.86 -20.55 -0.56
CA LEU A 388 15.58 -19.28 -0.46
C LEU A 388 16.99 -19.57 0.09
N ASN A 389 17.97 -19.23 -0.74
CA ASN A 389 19.41 -19.37 -0.49
C ASN A 389 20.15 -18.14 -1.05
N MET A 390 21.47 -18.09 -0.89
CA MET A 390 22.27 -16.92 -1.27
C MET A 390 22.23 -16.56 -2.76
N ARG A 391 21.83 -17.47 -3.67
CA ARG A 391 21.63 -17.14 -5.09
C ARG A 391 20.65 -15.98 -5.30
N HIS A 392 19.65 -15.85 -4.41
CA HIS A 392 18.65 -14.78 -4.46
C HIS A 392 19.19 -13.46 -3.90
N LEU A 393 20.32 -13.50 -3.19
CA LEU A 393 21.02 -12.32 -2.68
C LEU A 393 22.05 -11.77 -3.68
N TRP A 394 21.96 -12.20 -4.95
CA TRP A 394 22.73 -11.64 -6.04
C TRP A 394 22.48 -10.12 -6.15
N ARG A 395 23.54 -9.31 -6.00
CA ARG A 395 23.44 -7.84 -5.87
C ARG A 395 22.55 -7.17 -6.93
N PRO A 396 22.71 -7.43 -8.25
CA PRO A 396 21.80 -6.88 -9.26
C PRO A 396 20.34 -7.31 -9.09
N GLY A 397 20.08 -8.56 -8.70
CA GLY A 397 18.73 -9.06 -8.42
C GLY A 397 18.10 -8.38 -7.20
N VAL A 398 18.89 -8.19 -6.13
CA VAL A 398 18.46 -7.43 -4.95
C VAL A 398 18.19 -5.97 -5.32
N LYS A 399 19.03 -5.33 -6.13
CA LYS A 399 18.82 -3.96 -6.61
C LYS A 399 17.50 -3.83 -7.39
N ALA A 400 17.23 -4.76 -8.31
CA ALA A 400 15.97 -4.81 -9.06
C ALA A 400 14.77 -5.01 -8.13
N LEU A 401 14.87 -5.90 -7.13
CA LEU A 401 13.83 -6.08 -6.11
C LEU A 401 13.57 -4.79 -5.32
N LEU A 402 14.61 -4.11 -4.84
CA LEU A 402 14.48 -2.84 -4.13
C LEU A 402 13.80 -1.77 -4.99
N ARG A 403 14.15 -1.71 -6.28
CA ARG A 403 13.49 -0.82 -7.24
C ARG A 403 12.00 -1.12 -7.39
N MET A 404 11.63 -2.39 -7.51
CA MET A 404 10.22 -2.80 -7.58
C MET A 404 9.45 -2.44 -6.31
N ILE A 405 10.05 -2.66 -5.14
CA ILE A 405 9.44 -2.31 -3.84
C ILE A 405 9.20 -0.81 -3.75
N GLU A 406 10.18 0.02 -4.11
CA GLU A 406 10.06 1.48 -4.12
C GLU A 406 8.91 1.94 -5.02
N VAL A 407 8.85 1.43 -6.27
CA VAL A 407 7.77 1.76 -7.21
C VAL A 407 6.39 1.36 -6.67
N VAL A 408 6.27 0.19 -6.05
CA VAL A 408 5.01 -0.29 -5.48
C VAL A 408 4.60 0.53 -4.24
N GLU A 409 5.52 0.82 -3.34
CA GLU A 409 5.27 1.64 -2.14
C GLU A 409 4.83 3.08 -2.50
N ASP A 410 5.38 3.65 -3.57
CA ASP A 410 5.04 5.00 -4.03
C ASP A 410 3.71 5.08 -4.80
N ASN A 411 3.33 4.03 -5.54
CA ASN A 411 2.21 4.08 -6.49
C ASN A 411 1.01 3.19 -6.14
N TYR A 412 1.18 2.25 -5.21
CA TYR A 412 0.17 1.30 -4.76
C TYR A 412 0.02 1.28 -3.24
N PRO A 413 -0.09 2.45 -2.58
CA PRO A 413 -0.24 2.50 -1.14
C PRO A 413 -1.49 1.76 -0.67
N GLU A 414 -1.43 1.19 0.53
CA GLU A 414 -2.56 0.53 1.19
C GLU A 414 -3.26 -0.58 0.36
N THR A 415 -2.55 -1.19 -0.59
CA THR A 415 -3.07 -2.33 -1.38
C THR A 415 -2.76 -3.68 -0.73
N LEU A 416 -1.65 -3.79 0.01
CA LEU A 416 -1.34 -4.97 0.79
C LEU A 416 -2.18 -4.96 2.09
N GLY A 417 -2.98 -6.01 2.27
CA GLY A 417 -3.74 -6.26 3.49
C GLY A 417 -2.94 -7.06 4.50
N ARG A 418 -2.33 -8.16 4.05
CA ARG A 418 -1.48 -9.06 4.85
C ARG A 418 -0.37 -9.66 3.99
N LEU A 419 0.81 -9.86 4.58
CA LEU A 419 1.89 -10.66 4.01
C LEU A 419 2.19 -11.85 4.93
N LEU A 420 1.90 -13.06 4.47
CA LEU A 420 2.13 -14.31 5.16
C LEU A 420 3.45 -14.92 4.65
N ILE A 421 4.53 -14.77 5.41
CA ILE A 421 5.84 -15.34 5.07
C ILE A 421 5.95 -16.72 5.72
N VAL A 422 6.05 -17.78 4.92
CA VAL A 422 6.13 -19.17 5.39
C VAL A 422 7.47 -19.81 5.04
N ARG A 423 7.88 -20.79 5.87
CA ARG A 423 9.10 -21.58 5.69
C ARG A 423 10.37 -20.73 5.54
N ALA A 424 10.43 -19.60 6.26
CA ALA A 424 11.57 -18.69 6.24
C ALA A 424 12.87 -19.41 6.68
N PRO A 425 13.90 -19.53 5.80
CA PRO A 425 15.15 -20.20 6.13
C PRO A 425 16.13 -19.25 6.83
N ARG A 426 17.28 -19.77 7.29
CA ARG A 426 18.31 -19.00 8.03
C ARG A 426 18.88 -17.80 7.27
N VAL A 427 18.81 -17.81 5.93
CA VAL A 427 19.22 -16.68 5.09
C VAL A 427 18.20 -15.53 5.06
N PHE A 428 16.93 -15.77 5.40
CA PHE A 428 15.89 -14.73 5.41
C PHE A 428 16.26 -13.50 6.26
N PRO A 429 16.77 -13.65 7.49
CA PRO A 429 17.51 -12.62 8.22
C PRO A 429 18.35 -11.63 7.40
N VAL A 430 19.15 -12.13 6.45
CA VAL A 430 20.04 -11.33 5.59
C VAL A 430 19.20 -10.52 4.60
N LEU A 431 18.28 -11.19 3.90
CA LEU A 431 17.36 -10.55 2.96
C LEU A 431 16.55 -9.45 3.66
N TRP A 432 16.09 -9.71 4.88
CA TRP A 432 15.31 -8.77 5.67
C TRP A 432 16.10 -7.50 6.01
N THR A 433 17.37 -7.62 6.40
CA THR A 433 18.24 -6.45 6.65
C THR A 433 18.39 -5.59 5.39
N LEU A 434 18.48 -6.19 4.21
CA LEU A 434 18.60 -5.46 2.94
C LEU A 434 17.30 -4.76 2.52
N VAL A 435 16.16 -5.42 2.72
CA VAL A 435 14.87 -4.96 2.19
C VAL A 435 14.11 -4.06 3.18
N SER A 436 14.18 -4.34 4.49
CA SER A 436 13.37 -3.65 5.50
C SER A 436 13.47 -2.12 5.55
N PRO A 437 14.61 -1.46 5.23
CA PRO A 437 14.68 0.00 5.18
C PRO A 437 13.73 0.64 4.16
N PHE A 438 13.37 -0.08 3.09
CA PHE A 438 12.47 0.38 2.03
C PHE A 438 11.00 0.10 2.33
N ILE A 439 10.71 -0.66 3.39
CA ILE A 439 9.35 -0.99 3.81
C ILE A 439 8.93 -0.03 4.90
N ASN A 440 7.83 0.68 4.69
CA ASN A 440 7.28 1.60 5.69
C ASN A 440 6.73 0.83 6.91
N GLU A 441 6.62 1.51 8.06
CA GLU A 441 6.20 0.88 9.31
C GLU A 441 4.76 0.33 9.28
N ASN A 442 3.85 0.94 8.52
CA ASN A 442 2.48 0.44 8.38
C ASN A 442 2.45 -0.88 7.59
N THR A 443 3.21 -0.98 6.50
CA THR A 443 3.39 -2.20 5.72
C THR A 443 4.01 -3.30 6.58
N ARG A 444 5.04 -3.00 7.39
CA ARG A 444 5.66 -3.99 8.29
C ARG A 444 4.69 -4.61 9.30
N ARG A 445 3.73 -3.84 9.83
CA ARG A 445 2.71 -4.36 10.76
C ARG A 445 1.76 -5.38 10.13
N LYS A 446 1.79 -5.52 8.80
CA LYS A 446 0.97 -6.48 8.07
C LYS A 446 1.71 -7.81 7.84
N PHE A 447 2.95 -7.92 8.32
CA PHE A 447 3.83 -9.07 8.08
C PHE A 447 3.64 -10.11 9.18
N LEU A 448 3.36 -11.35 8.79
CA LEU A 448 3.28 -12.50 9.67
C LEU A 448 4.33 -13.49 9.21
N ILE A 449 5.36 -13.70 10.04
CA ILE A 449 6.54 -14.47 9.69
C ILE A 449 6.52 -15.80 10.44
N TYR A 450 6.56 -16.89 9.68
CA TYR A 450 6.56 -18.26 10.18
C TYR A 450 7.85 -18.99 9.76
N SER A 451 8.55 -19.55 10.75
CA SER A 451 9.76 -20.35 10.59
C SER A 451 9.45 -21.83 10.80
N GLY A 452 9.89 -22.70 9.89
CA GLY A 452 9.55 -24.13 9.96
C GLY A 452 8.07 -24.39 9.67
N SER A 453 7.44 -25.33 10.38
CA SER A 453 6.06 -25.80 10.17
C SER A 453 5.01 -25.18 11.12
N ASN A 454 5.38 -24.17 11.91
CA ASN A 454 4.48 -23.54 12.89
C ASN A 454 3.28 -22.78 12.27
N TYR A 455 3.27 -22.58 10.95
CA TYR A 455 2.18 -21.96 10.22
C TYR A 455 0.94 -22.85 10.06
N GLN A 456 1.03 -24.16 10.33
CA GLN A 456 -0.09 -25.10 10.16
C GLN A 456 -1.04 -25.15 11.37
N GLY A 457 -0.62 -24.62 12.51
CA GLY A 457 -1.39 -24.62 13.76
C GLY A 457 -2.25 -23.36 13.97
N PRO A 458 -2.95 -23.29 15.12
CA PRO A 458 -3.66 -22.07 15.55
C PRO A 458 -2.70 -20.88 15.63
N GLY A 459 -3.12 -19.70 15.17
CA GLY A 459 -2.25 -18.54 14.98
C GLY A 459 -1.49 -18.51 13.65
N GLY A 460 -1.65 -19.56 12.82
CA GLY A 460 -1.00 -19.75 11.52
C GLY A 460 -1.86 -19.37 10.33
N LEU A 461 -1.73 -20.11 9.23
CA LEU A 461 -2.49 -19.88 7.99
C LEU A 461 -3.99 -20.11 8.16
N VAL A 462 -4.40 -21.09 8.98
CA VAL A 462 -5.81 -21.46 9.20
C VAL A 462 -6.64 -20.34 9.84
N ASP A 463 -6.00 -19.35 10.47
CA ASP A 463 -6.66 -18.19 11.05
C ASP A 463 -6.95 -17.10 10.00
N TYR A 464 -6.44 -17.26 8.78
CA TYR A 464 -6.54 -16.27 7.70
C TYR A 464 -7.01 -16.86 6.38
N LEU A 465 -6.80 -18.16 6.15
CA LEU A 465 -7.18 -18.89 4.95
C LEU A 465 -8.05 -20.07 5.35
N ASP A 466 -9.15 -20.28 4.62
CA ASP A 466 -9.93 -21.50 4.76
C ASP A 466 -9.09 -22.72 4.37
N LYS A 467 -9.35 -23.88 5.00
CA LYS A 467 -8.51 -25.08 4.84
C LYS A 467 -8.44 -25.60 3.41
N ASP A 468 -9.51 -25.41 2.65
CA ASP A 468 -9.65 -25.73 1.22
C ASP A 468 -8.97 -24.72 0.29
N VAL A 469 -8.53 -23.58 0.82
CA VAL A 469 -7.73 -22.56 0.11
C VAL A 469 -6.23 -22.71 0.41
N ILE A 470 -5.84 -23.41 1.48
CA ILE A 470 -4.42 -23.63 1.79
C ILE A 470 -3.81 -24.53 0.70
N PRO A 471 -2.70 -24.13 0.07
CA PRO A 471 -2.02 -24.93 -0.94
C PRO A 471 -1.54 -26.30 -0.41
N ASP A 472 -1.64 -27.31 -1.26
CA ASP A 472 -1.16 -28.68 -1.05
C ASP A 472 0.32 -28.77 -0.60
N PHE A 473 1.21 -27.98 -1.19
CA PHE A 473 2.63 -27.94 -0.82
C PHE A 473 2.88 -27.37 0.59
N LEU A 474 1.86 -26.75 1.21
CA LEU A 474 1.86 -26.31 2.61
C LEU A 474 1.06 -27.25 3.53
N GLY A 475 0.61 -28.39 3.02
CA GLY A 475 -0.20 -29.37 3.74
C GLY A 475 -1.70 -29.06 3.76
N GLY A 476 -2.18 -28.18 2.88
CA GLY A 476 -3.60 -27.93 2.69
C GLY A 476 -4.26 -28.85 1.67
N GLU A 477 -5.53 -28.58 1.36
CA GLU A 477 -6.35 -29.40 0.45
C GLU A 477 -6.44 -28.81 -0.97
N SER A 478 -5.94 -27.58 -1.18
CA SER A 478 -6.06 -26.87 -2.45
C SER A 478 -4.95 -27.23 -3.43
N VAL A 479 -5.31 -27.65 -4.64
CA VAL A 479 -4.34 -27.82 -5.73
C VAL A 479 -3.82 -26.46 -6.18
N CYS A 480 -2.52 -26.24 -6.07
CA CYS A 480 -1.92 -24.97 -6.45
C CYS A 480 -1.56 -24.92 -7.93
N ASN A 481 -2.22 -24.05 -8.70
CA ASN A 481 -1.95 -23.85 -10.13
C ASN A 481 -0.84 -22.82 -10.42
N VAL A 482 -0.14 -22.35 -9.39
CA VAL A 482 0.97 -21.39 -9.55
C VAL A 482 2.17 -22.12 -10.13
N PRO A 483 2.89 -21.55 -11.13
CA PRO A 483 4.09 -22.17 -11.67
C PRO A 483 5.09 -22.53 -10.57
N GLU A 484 5.68 -23.71 -10.64
CA GLU A 484 6.64 -24.18 -9.64
C GLU A 484 7.94 -23.37 -9.64
N GLY A 485 8.20 -22.62 -10.71
CA GLY A 485 9.44 -21.90 -10.93
C GLY A 485 10.53 -22.84 -11.45
N GLY A 486 11.76 -22.66 -10.93
CA GLY A 486 12.92 -23.42 -11.36
C GLY A 486 13.89 -22.64 -12.24
N MET A 487 14.93 -23.33 -12.71
CA MET A 487 16.02 -22.72 -13.46
C MET A 487 15.58 -22.37 -14.89
N VAL A 488 15.80 -21.12 -15.30
CA VAL A 488 15.48 -20.69 -16.68
C VAL A 488 16.54 -21.24 -17.64
N PRO A 489 16.16 -22.01 -18.68
CA PRO A 489 17.08 -22.47 -19.70
C PRO A 489 17.82 -21.31 -20.37
N LYS A 490 19.13 -21.45 -20.53
CA LYS A 490 19.99 -20.44 -21.21
C LYS A 490 19.58 -20.13 -22.64
N SER A 491 18.94 -21.08 -23.32
CA SER A 491 18.39 -20.86 -24.65
C SER A 491 17.31 -19.78 -24.70
N LEU A 492 16.73 -19.42 -23.55
CA LEU A 492 15.76 -18.34 -23.40
C LEU A 492 16.40 -17.02 -22.94
N TYR A 493 17.73 -16.98 -22.76
CA TYR A 493 18.39 -15.73 -22.39
C TYR A 493 18.41 -14.79 -23.58
N LEU A 494 18.22 -13.50 -23.32
CA LEU A 494 18.33 -12.46 -24.34
C LEU A 494 19.76 -12.44 -24.89
N THR A 495 19.88 -12.20 -26.20
CA THR A 495 21.18 -12.02 -26.85
C THR A 495 21.84 -10.70 -26.43
N GLU A 496 23.17 -10.58 -26.55
CA GLU A 496 23.88 -9.33 -26.25
C GLU A 496 23.35 -8.14 -27.09
N GLU A 497 22.86 -8.40 -28.31
CA GLU A 497 22.23 -7.42 -29.21
C GLU A 497 20.84 -6.98 -28.72
N GLU A 498 20.05 -7.88 -28.12
CA GLU A 498 18.75 -7.55 -27.52
C GLU A 498 18.89 -6.85 -26.16
N GLN A 499 20.03 -7.02 -25.49
CA GLN A 499 20.37 -6.42 -24.21
C GLN A 499 20.89 -4.97 -24.34
N GLU A 500 20.62 -4.26 -25.45
CA GLU A 500 21.04 -2.89 -25.79
C GLU A 500 20.60 -1.76 -24.81
N GLN A 501 20.23 -2.09 -23.57
CA GLN A 501 20.39 -1.18 -22.44
C GLN A 501 21.85 -1.25 -21.94
N ALA A 502 22.73 -0.49 -22.61
CA ALA A 502 24.18 -0.44 -22.35
C ALA A 502 24.59 -0.27 -20.87
N ASP A 503 23.73 0.32 -20.03
CA ASP A 503 24.00 0.50 -18.60
C ASP A 503 23.98 -0.82 -17.80
N GLN A 504 23.22 -1.84 -18.24
CA GLN A 504 23.06 -3.10 -17.49
C GLN A 504 24.29 -4.01 -17.61
N LEU A 505 24.85 -4.13 -18.83
CA LEU A 505 26.08 -4.90 -19.10
C LEU A 505 27.33 -4.24 -18.52
N GLN A 506 27.42 -2.90 -18.57
CA GLN A 506 28.54 -2.18 -17.97
C GLN A 506 28.59 -2.38 -16.45
N GLN A 507 27.43 -2.40 -15.78
CA GLN A 507 27.36 -2.63 -14.34
C GLN A 507 27.60 -4.11 -13.94
N TRP A 508 27.21 -5.07 -14.80
CA TRP A 508 27.56 -6.49 -14.60
C TRP A 508 29.07 -6.72 -14.72
N SER A 509 29.72 -6.12 -15.72
CA SER A 509 31.16 -6.27 -15.94
C SER A 509 32.02 -5.62 -14.85
N GLU A 510 31.54 -4.57 -14.16
CA GLU A 510 32.20 -3.98 -12.99
C GLU A 510 32.17 -4.90 -11.76
N THR A 511 31.13 -5.74 -11.64
CA THR A 511 30.96 -6.61 -10.46
C THR A 511 31.77 -7.90 -10.59
N TYR A 512 31.92 -8.44 -11.81
CA TYR A 512 32.56 -9.75 -12.03
C TYR A 512 34.04 -9.63 -12.44
N HIS A 513 34.88 -10.44 -11.82
CA HIS A 513 36.27 -10.61 -12.19
C HIS A 513 36.44 -11.66 -13.29
N SER A 514 37.28 -11.39 -14.28
CA SER A 514 37.64 -12.38 -15.30
C SER A 514 38.86 -13.19 -14.85
N ALA A 515 38.74 -14.51 -14.91
CA ALA A 515 39.82 -15.45 -14.64
C ALA A 515 40.07 -16.38 -15.84
N SER A 516 41.35 -16.70 -16.04
CA SER A 516 41.79 -17.73 -16.98
C SER A 516 42.46 -18.85 -16.21
N VAL A 517 41.86 -20.04 -16.24
CA VAL A 517 42.38 -21.24 -15.60
C VAL A 517 43.24 -22.01 -16.61
N LEU A 518 44.47 -22.32 -16.24
CA LEU A 518 45.43 -23.02 -17.10
C LEU A 518 45.52 -24.50 -16.70
N ARG A 519 45.83 -25.36 -17.66
CA ARG A 519 46.03 -26.79 -17.39
C ARG A 519 47.16 -26.97 -16.35
N GLY A 520 46.87 -27.71 -15.28
CA GLY A 520 47.82 -27.98 -14.19
C GLY A 520 48.06 -26.83 -13.20
N THR A 521 47.50 -25.65 -13.44
CA THR A 521 47.59 -24.51 -12.50
C THR A 521 46.18 -24.08 -12.10
N PRO A 522 45.69 -24.49 -10.92
CA PRO A 522 44.38 -24.04 -10.45
C PRO A 522 44.38 -22.52 -10.25
N TYR A 523 43.23 -21.91 -10.48
CA TYR A 523 42.99 -20.52 -10.12
C TYR A 523 42.35 -20.48 -8.74
N GLU A 524 42.94 -19.71 -7.83
CA GLU A 524 42.56 -19.70 -6.42
C GLU A 524 42.27 -18.28 -5.95
N VAL A 525 41.20 -18.13 -5.18
CA VAL A 525 40.81 -16.90 -4.48
C VAL A 525 40.75 -17.22 -3.00
N ALA A 526 41.57 -16.51 -2.21
CA ALA A 526 41.58 -16.64 -0.75
C ALA A 526 40.70 -15.59 -0.11
N MET A 527 39.93 -16.03 0.89
CA MET A 527 39.10 -15.18 1.73
C MET A 527 39.48 -15.39 3.18
N GLU A 528 39.89 -14.31 3.84
CA GLU A 528 40.16 -14.32 5.26
C GLU A 528 38.85 -14.12 6.02
N ILE A 529 38.55 -15.09 6.89
CA ILE A 529 37.34 -15.14 7.70
C ILE A 529 37.77 -14.96 9.17
N PRO A 530 37.64 -13.73 9.72
CA PRO A 530 38.10 -13.43 11.07
C PRO A 530 37.23 -14.09 12.15
N GLU A 531 35.92 -14.20 11.89
CA GLU A 531 34.95 -14.82 12.80
C GLU A 531 34.24 -16.01 12.11
N GLY A 532 34.00 -17.08 12.87
CA GLY A 532 33.10 -18.15 12.44
C GLY A 532 31.68 -17.64 12.20
N GLU A 533 30.88 -18.41 11.49
CA GLU A 533 29.48 -18.11 11.11
C GLU A 533 29.30 -16.96 10.10
N SER A 534 30.39 -16.51 9.47
CA SER A 534 30.32 -15.66 8.28
C SER A 534 29.75 -16.46 7.10
N VAL A 535 29.22 -15.79 6.08
CA VAL A 535 28.72 -16.47 4.88
C VAL A 535 29.58 -16.12 3.68
N ILE A 536 30.17 -17.12 3.06
CA ILE A 536 30.85 -16.97 1.78
C ILE A 536 29.84 -17.19 0.68
N THR A 537 29.79 -16.28 -0.28
CA THR A 537 28.96 -16.40 -1.48
C THR A 537 29.85 -16.40 -2.72
N TRP A 538 29.46 -17.19 -3.72
CA TRP A 538 30.10 -17.17 -5.02
C TRP A 538 29.06 -17.25 -6.13
N ASP A 539 29.35 -16.55 -7.21
CA ASP A 539 28.64 -16.60 -8.47
C ASP A 539 29.68 -16.63 -9.58
N PHE A 540 29.63 -17.62 -10.47
CA PHE A 540 30.51 -17.64 -11.62
C PHE A 540 29.85 -18.21 -12.87
N ASP A 541 30.23 -17.63 -14.00
CA ASP A 541 29.83 -18.04 -15.34
C ASP A 541 31.05 -18.65 -16.05
N ILE A 542 30.94 -19.90 -16.50
CA ILE A 542 31.99 -20.58 -17.26
C ILE A 542 31.88 -20.17 -18.72
N LEU A 543 32.82 -19.36 -19.20
CA LEU A 543 32.82 -18.82 -20.56
C LEU A 543 33.47 -19.77 -21.57
N ARG A 544 34.43 -20.58 -21.15
CA ARG A 544 35.16 -21.50 -22.03
C ARG A 544 35.72 -22.68 -21.25
N GLY A 545 35.54 -23.88 -21.78
CA GLY A 545 36.03 -25.14 -21.23
C GLY A 545 35.35 -25.57 -19.94
N ASP A 546 35.72 -26.74 -19.43
CA ASP A 546 35.13 -27.33 -18.23
C ASP A 546 36.07 -27.17 -17.03
N VAL A 547 35.51 -26.83 -15.86
CA VAL A 547 36.27 -26.68 -14.62
C VAL A 547 35.65 -27.48 -13.49
N VAL A 548 36.47 -27.90 -12.54
CA VAL A 548 36.04 -28.39 -11.24
C VAL A 548 36.19 -27.24 -10.25
N PHE A 549 35.08 -26.85 -9.64
CA PHE A 549 35.06 -25.90 -8.53
C PHE A 549 35.17 -26.64 -7.22
N SER A 550 35.96 -26.13 -6.28
CA SER A 550 36.11 -26.68 -4.93
C SER A 550 36.30 -25.57 -3.91
N LEU A 551 35.73 -25.78 -2.72
CA LEU A 551 35.92 -24.90 -1.57
C LEU A 551 36.75 -25.63 -0.51
N TYR A 552 37.82 -24.98 -0.06
CA TYR A 552 38.68 -25.48 1.01
C TYR A 552 38.74 -24.50 2.18
N HIS A 553 39.13 -25.00 3.35
CA HIS A 553 39.42 -24.23 4.56
C HIS A 553 40.83 -24.58 5.06
N ALA A 554 41.59 -23.56 5.44
CA ALA A 554 42.91 -23.68 6.04
C ALA A 554 42.96 -22.84 7.33
N LYS A 555 43.58 -23.40 8.38
CA LYS A 555 43.75 -22.70 9.67
C LYS A 555 44.85 -21.63 9.63
N GLN A 556 45.83 -21.79 8.73
CA GLN A 556 46.98 -20.90 8.60
C GLN A 556 46.95 -20.17 7.26
N ALA A 557 47.34 -18.88 7.27
CA ALA A 557 47.49 -18.11 6.05
C ALA A 557 48.68 -18.59 5.22
N PRO A 558 48.51 -18.77 3.89
CA PRO A 558 49.66 -18.87 3.00
C PRO A 558 50.54 -17.62 3.18
N LYS A 559 51.86 -17.79 3.30
CA LYS A 559 52.81 -16.67 3.40
C LYS A 559 52.77 -15.87 2.09
N LEU A 560 52.11 -14.72 2.08
CA LEU A 560 51.99 -13.85 0.91
C LEU A 560 52.93 -12.64 1.02
N SER A 561 53.66 -12.34 -0.05
CA SER A 561 54.50 -11.13 -0.16
C SER A 561 53.66 -9.83 -0.13
N PRO A 562 54.24 -8.69 0.27
CA PRO A 562 53.48 -7.48 0.59
C PRO A 562 53.04 -6.72 -0.67
N GLN A 563 51.73 -6.66 -0.94
CA GLN A 563 51.09 -5.62 -1.76
C GLN A 563 49.61 -5.43 -1.39
N GLU A 564 49.09 -4.23 -1.66
CA GLU A 564 47.92 -3.49 -1.14
C GLU A 564 46.56 -4.23 -0.97
N PRO A 565 45.61 -3.66 -0.18
CA PRO A 565 44.38 -4.33 0.27
C PRO A 565 43.29 -4.39 -0.80
N GLY A 566 42.73 -5.60 -1.01
CA GLY A 566 41.63 -5.91 -1.95
C GLY A 566 41.66 -7.40 -2.32
N VAL A 567 40.52 -7.94 -2.80
CA VAL A 567 40.35 -9.37 -3.18
C VAL A 567 41.56 -9.87 -4.00
N ARG A 568 42.36 -10.77 -3.42
CA ARG A 568 43.57 -11.32 -4.05
C ARG A 568 43.22 -12.48 -4.97
N ALA A 569 43.51 -12.31 -6.25
CA ALA A 569 43.39 -13.37 -7.24
C ALA A 569 44.69 -13.43 -8.09
N SER A 570 45.67 -14.22 -7.66
CA SER A 570 46.89 -14.42 -8.44
C SER A 570 47.64 -15.69 -8.01
N GLY A 571 47.65 -16.71 -8.87
CA GLY A 571 48.50 -17.90 -8.74
C GLY A 571 48.07 -18.89 -7.66
N GLN A 572 48.63 -20.10 -7.74
CA GLN A 572 48.41 -21.19 -6.78
C GLN A 572 48.85 -20.74 -5.37
N LEU A 573 47.90 -20.57 -4.45
CA LEU A 573 48.07 -20.16 -3.06
C LEU A 573 48.32 -21.36 -2.15
N ILE A 574 47.79 -22.54 -2.50
CA ILE A 574 48.12 -23.80 -1.83
C ILE A 574 49.58 -24.16 -2.13
N ASP A 575 50.42 -24.08 -1.11
CA ASP A 575 51.82 -24.51 -1.19
C ASP A 575 51.87 -26.00 -1.58
N LYS A 576 52.81 -26.38 -2.45
CA LYS A 576 53.00 -27.78 -2.87
C LYS A 576 53.30 -28.73 -1.71
N SER A 577 53.73 -28.19 -0.56
CA SER A 577 53.97 -28.94 0.67
C SER A 577 52.71 -29.26 1.48
N TRP A 578 51.57 -28.62 1.19
CA TRP A 578 50.34 -28.79 1.97
C TRP A 578 49.62 -30.11 1.64
N ILE A 579 49.16 -30.78 2.68
CA ILE A 579 48.46 -32.07 2.61
C ILE A 579 46.97 -31.87 2.89
N LEU A 580 46.13 -32.32 1.94
CA LEU A 580 44.67 -32.34 2.10
C LEU A 580 44.25 -33.21 3.30
N GLY A 581 43.49 -32.64 4.22
CA GLY A 581 43.05 -33.26 5.48
C GLY A 581 43.94 -32.94 6.68
N VAL A 582 45.12 -32.35 6.46
CA VAL A 582 46.06 -31.96 7.52
C VAL A 582 46.20 -30.43 7.56
N ASP A 583 46.75 -29.83 6.51
CA ASP A 583 47.03 -28.40 6.44
C ASP A 583 45.79 -27.60 6.00
N TYR A 584 44.99 -28.21 5.13
CA TYR A 584 43.72 -27.67 4.65
C TYR A 584 42.70 -28.79 4.45
N SER A 585 41.42 -28.50 4.71
CA SER A 585 40.32 -29.46 4.57
C SER A 585 39.34 -29.01 3.50
N ARG A 586 38.75 -29.98 2.79
CA ARG A 586 37.67 -29.71 1.84
C ARG A 586 36.38 -29.41 2.60
N VAL A 587 35.71 -28.34 2.20
CA VAL A 587 34.51 -27.80 2.85
C VAL A 587 33.26 -28.24 2.12
N GLU A 588 33.27 -28.13 0.79
CA GLU A 588 32.16 -28.54 -0.09
C GLU A 588 32.61 -29.63 -1.06
N ALA A 589 31.67 -30.46 -1.52
CA ALA A 589 31.94 -31.46 -2.54
C ALA A 589 32.36 -30.78 -3.87
N PRO A 590 33.33 -31.34 -4.63
CA PRO A 590 33.75 -30.76 -5.89
C PRO A 590 32.60 -30.71 -6.91
N LEU A 591 32.38 -29.55 -7.51
CA LEU A 591 31.34 -29.34 -8.50
C LEU A 591 31.96 -29.32 -9.91
N ILE A 592 31.55 -30.23 -10.77
CA ILE A 592 31.95 -30.24 -12.18
C ILE A 592 31.08 -29.21 -12.91
N CYS A 593 31.73 -28.13 -13.35
CA CYS A 593 31.10 -26.98 -14.00
C CYS A 593 31.48 -26.99 -15.48
N ARG A 594 30.49 -27.19 -16.34
CA ARG A 594 30.70 -27.28 -17.80
C ARG A 594 30.68 -25.91 -18.47
N GLU A 595 31.25 -25.84 -19.66
CA GLU A 595 31.20 -24.65 -20.50
C GLU A 595 29.77 -24.11 -20.64
N GLY A 596 29.64 -22.79 -20.53
CA GLY A 596 28.39 -22.06 -20.52
C GLY A 596 27.77 -21.96 -19.13
N GLN A 597 27.95 -22.92 -18.22
CA GLN A 597 27.17 -22.97 -16.97
C GLN A 597 27.35 -21.74 -16.08
N SER A 598 26.24 -21.35 -15.43
CA SER A 598 26.18 -20.29 -14.43
C SER A 598 25.95 -20.96 -13.09
N ILE A 599 26.90 -20.82 -12.17
CA ILE A 599 26.88 -21.50 -10.88
C ILE A 599 26.82 -20.44 -9.79
N GLN A 600 25.81 -20.55 -8.95
CA GLN A 600 25.67 -19.74 -7.74
C GLN A 600 25.67 -20.65 -6.52
N GLY A 601 26.36 -20.25 -5.47
CA GLY A 601 26.43 -21.02 -4.24
C GLY A 601 26.87 -20.21 -3.04
N SER A 602 26.80 -20.85 -1.89
CA SER A 602 27.20 -20.25 -0.63
C SER A 602 27.54 -21.28 0.42
N HIS A 603 28.38 -20.87 1.36
CA HIS A 603 28.77 -21.67 2.49
C HIS A 603 28.79 -20.84 3.77
N VAL A 604 28.14 -21.33 4.83
CA VAL A 604 28.23 -20.75 6.17
C VAL A 604 29.49 -21.28 6.84
N THR A 605 30.44 -20.40 7.14
CA THR A 605 31.72 -20.77 7.72
C THR A 605 31.52 -21.31 9.14
N GLN A 606 32.11 -22.46 9.44
CA GLN A 606 32.07 -23.03 10.79
C GLN A 606 33.24 -22.55 11.65
N TRP A 607 34.35 -22.18 11.01
CA TRP A 607 35.61 -21.92 11.68
C TRP A 607 36.22 -20.62 11.15
N PRO A 608 36.86 -19.81 12.00
CA PRO A 608 37.72 -18.75 11.53
C PRO A 608 38.92 -19.34 10.77
N GLY A 609 39.55 -18.54 9.92
CA GLY A 609 40.69 -18.93 9.10
C GLY A 609 40.52 -18.50 7.65
N ILE A 610 41.18 -19.19 6.73
CA ILE A 610 41.15 -18.85 5.31
C ILE A 610 40.37 -19.88 4.53
N TYR A 611 39.44 -19.41 3.73
CA TYR A 611 38.71 -20.22 2.78
C TYR A 611 39.26 -19.98 1.37
N LEU A 612 39.46 -21.05 0.62
CA LEU A 612 40.04 -21.04 -0.72
C LEU A 612 39.01 -21.52 -1.71
N LEU A 613 38.60 -20.64 -2.63
CA LEU A 613 37.81 -20.99 -3.79
C LEU A 613 38.76 -21.36 -4.91
N GLN A 614 38.68 -22.60 -5.39
CA GLN A 614 39.58 -23.14 -6.38
C GLN A 614 38.81 -23.55 -7.63
N TRP A 615 39.28 -23.09 -8.79
CA TRP A 615 38.85 -23.59 -10.10
C TRP A 615 40.02 -24.28 -10.79
N GLN A 616 39.82 -25.53 -11.18
CA GLN A 616 40.81 -26.33 -11.91
C GLN A 616 40.20 -26.87 -13.20
N ILE A 617 40.95 -26.95 -14.30
CA ILE A 617 40.43 -27.56 -15.53
C ILE A 617 39.97 -29.00 -15.25
N HIS A 618 38.73 -29.32 -15.64
CA HIS A 618 38.20 -30.67 -15.59
C HIS A 618 38.80 -31.50 -16.73
N SER A 619 39.67 -32.44 -16.41
CA SER A 619 40.18 -33.43 -17.36
C SER A 619 39.40 -34.72 -17.21
N SER A 620 38.61 -35.10 -18.23
CA SER A 620 38.05 -36.45 -18.33
C SER A 620 39.18 -37.50 -18.34
N PRO A 621 39.06 -38.61 -17.59
CA PRO A 621 40.06 -39.68 -17.58
C PRO A 621 40.26 -40.32 -18.97
N GLU A 622 39.31 -40.19 -19.90
CA GLU A 622 39.44 -40.76 -21.26
C GLU A 622 40.44 -39.99 -22.14
N SER A 623 40.73 -38.72 -21.84
CA SER A 623 41.73 -37.94 -22.58
C SER A 623 43.18 -38.37 -22.29
N VAL A 624 43.40 -39.16 -21.24
CA VAL A 624 44.76 -39.62 -20.86
C VAL A 624 45.12 -40.92 -21.61
N ALA A 625 44.15 -41.64 -22.16
CA ALA A 625 44.41 -42.92 -22.84
C ALA A 625 44.89 -42.75 -24.30
N CYS A 626 44.72 -41.58 -24.92
CA CYS A 626 45.13 -41.32 -26.30
C CYS A 626 46.01 -40.07 -26.43
N SER A 627 47.18 -40.08 -25.81
CA SER A 627 48.31 -39.25 -26.25
C SER A 627 49.61 -39.77 -25.61
N LEU A 628 50.20 -40.78 -26.25
CA LEU A 628 51.67 -40.90 -26.19
C LEU A 628 52.23 -39.58 -26.76
N PRO A 629 53.19 -38.92 -26.11
CA PRO A 629 53.69 -37.62 -26.54
C PRO A 629 54.44 -37.80 -27.87
N GLY A 630 53.72 -37.61 -28.98
CA GLY A 630 54.31 -37.43 -30.29
C GLY A 630 55.06 -36.10 -30.30
N VAL A 631 56.15 -36.03 -31.06
CA VAL A 631 57.00 -34.84 -31.16
C VAL A 631 56.20 -33.59 -31.61
N ASP A 632 55.08 -33.80 -32.32
CA ASP A 632 54.12 -32.75 -32.69
C ASP A 632 53.38 -32.14 -31.50
N ASP A 633 53.13 -32.88 -30.41
CA ASP A 633 52.49 -32.37 -29.19
C ASP A 633 53.41 -31.36 -28.47
N VAL A 634 54.73 -31.56 -28.56
CA VAL A 634 55.74 -30.65 -27.98
C VAL A 634 55.83 -29.36 -28.79
N LEU A 635 55.82 -29.45 -30.12
CA LEU A 635 55.85 -28.27 -31.00
C LEU A 635 54.54 -27.48 -30.94
N THR A 636 53.40 -28.17 -30.83
CA THR A 636 52.08 -27.54 -30.67
C THR A 636 51.95 -26.88 -29.28
N ALA A 637 52.53 -27.47 -28.23
CA ALA A 637 52.58 -26.88 -26.89
C ALA A 637 53.48 -25.63 -26.79
N LEU A 638 54.49 -25.49 -27.67
CA LEU A 638 55.36 -24.32 -27.70
C LEU A 638 54.70 -23.11 -28.39
N HIS A 639 53.82 -23.34 -29.37
CA HIS A 639 53.24 -22.27 -30.20
C HIS A 639 51.77 -21.95 -29.90
N SER A 640 51.03 -22.83 -29.21
CA SER A 640 49.68 -22.56 -28.73
C SER A 640 49.64 -22.66 -27.22
N PRO A 641 49.20 -21.61 -26.48
CA PRO A 641 49.09 -21.75 -25.06
C PRO A 641 48.00 -22.79 -24.78
N GLY A 642 48.35 -23.84 -24.03
CA GLY A 642 47.50 -25.02 -23.79
C GLY A 642 46.07 -24.68 -23.35
N PRO A 643 45.13 -25.64 -23.38
CA PRO A 643 43.70 -25.39 -23.19
C PRO A 643 43.47 -24.48 -21.98
N LYS A 644 42.92 -23.30 -22.23
CA LYS A 644 42.61 -22.30 -21.22
C LYS A 644 41.11 -22.32 -21.00
N CYS A 645 40.70 -22.55 -19.76
CA CYS A 645 39.32 -22.28 -19.38
C CYS A 645 39.19 -20.81 -19.01
N LYS A 646 38.09 -20.18 -19.39
CA LYS A 646 37.78 -18.79 -19.00
C LYS A 646 36.51 -18.79 -18.17
N LEU A 647 36.51 -18.01 -17.11
CA LEU A 647 35.33 -17.82 -16.27
C LEU A 647 35.23 -16.36 -15.81
N LEU A 648 34.00 -15.90 -15.60
CA LEU A 648 33.71 -14.68 -14.85
C LEU A 648 33.24 -15.10 -13.47
N TYR A 649 33.76 -14.49 -12.41
CA TYR A 649 33.34 -14.80 -11.06
C TYR A 649 33.16 -13.56 -10.20
N TYR A 650 32.26 -13.65 -9.25
CA TYR A 650 32.03 -12.71 -8.18
C TYR A 650 31.96 -13.50 -6.89
N CYS A 651 32.67 -13.04 -5.86
CA CYS A 651 32.57 -13.66 -4.56
C CYS A 651 32.60 -12.60 -3.47
N GLU A 652 31.86 -12.84 -2.40
CA GLU A 652 31.70 -11.92 -1.29
C GLU A 652 31.64 -12.69 0.02
N VAL A 653 32.36 -12.17 1.01
CA VAL A 653 32.23 -12.59 2.40
C VAL A 653 31.27 -11.64 3.07
N LEU A 654 30.21 -12.20 3.63
CA LEU A 654 29.32 -11.48 4.50
C LEU A 654 29.73 -11.73 5.95
N ALA A 655 30.05 -10.67 6.69
CA ALA A 655 30.56 -10.77 8.06
C ALA A 655 29.47 -11.24 9.04
N SER A 656 29.84 -12.10 9.98
CA SER A 656 28.96 -12.55 11.09
C SER A 656 28.29 -11.38 11.83
N GLU A 657 28.99 -10.26 12.02
CA GLU A 657 28.50 -9.06 12.72
C GLU A 657 27.28 -8.44 12.05
N ASP A 658 27.23 -8.44 10.72
CA ASP A 658 26.06 -7.97 9.94
C ASP A 658 24.82 -8.84 10.18
N PHE A 659 25.00 -10.04 10.75
CA PHE A 659 23.95 -11.05 10.98
C PHE A 659 23.71 -11.40 12.44
N ARG A 660 24.58 -11.02 13.39
CA ARG A 660 24.40 -11.41 14.81
C ARG A 660 23.04 -10.99 15.36
N GLY A 661 22.50 -9.84 14.93
CA GLY A 661 21.15 -9.39 15.32
C GLY A 661 19.99 -10.21 14.72
N SER A 662 20.23 -10.87 13.58
CA SER A 662 19.23 -11.60 12.82
C SER A 662 19.37 -13.13 12.96
N MET A 663 20.51 -13.62 13.47
CA MET A 663 20.75 -15.02 13.87
C MET A 663 20.51 -15.27 15.37
N SER A 664 20.81 -14.31 16.26
CA SER A 664 20.57 -14.48 17.71
C SER A 664 19.09 -14.64 18.05
N SER A 665 18.19 -14.16 17.19
CA SER A 665 16.75 -14.43 17.28
C SER A 665 16.36 -15.89 17.02
N LEU A 666 17.24 -16.70 16.43
CA LEU A 666 16.98 -18.09 16.05
C LEU A 666 17.56 -19.10 17.05
N GLU A 667 18.60 -18.77 17.82
CA GLU A 667 18.98 -19.60 18.98
C GLU A 667 17.97 -19.45 20.12
N SER A 668 17.37 -18.26 20.27
CA SER A 668 16.20 -18.08 21.12
C SER A 668 14.94 -18.59 20.40
N CYS A 669 14.79 -19.91 20.27
CA CYS A 669 13.60 -20.60 19.74
C CYS A 669 12.28 -20.30 20.50
N ALA A 670 12.28 -19.36 21.44
CA ALA A 670 11.08 -18.71 21.96
C ALA A 670 11.44 -17.29 22.42
N SER A 671 10.76 -16.26 21.88
CA SER A 671 10.40 -14.98 22.55
C SER A 671 10.68 -13.62 21.87
N ARG A 672 11.21 -13.49 20.64
CA ARG A 672 11.20 -12.17 19.95
C ARG A 672 10.43 -12.08 18.63
N PHE A 673 10.52 -13.05 17.71
CA PHE A 673 9.71 -12.96 16.48
C PHE A 673 8.21 -13.16 16.73
N SER A 674 7.86 -14.01 17.70
CA SER A 674 6.47 -14.11 18.18
C SER A 674 5.97 -12.82 18.82
N GLN A 675 6.86 -11.92 19.29
CA GLN A 675 6.46 -10.61 19.77
C GLN A 675 6.12 -9.65 18.64
N LEU A 676 6.75 -9.74 17.46
CA LEU A 676 6.33 -8.97 16.29
C LEU A 676 4.90 -9.38 15.88
N SER A 677 4.62 -10.69 15.84
CA SER A 677 3.27 -11.23 15.62
C SER A 677 2.29 -10.83 16.74
N ALA A 678 2.73 -10.81 18.00
CA ALA A 678 1.88 -10.41 19.12
C ALA A 678 1.62 -8.90 19.19
N THR A 679 2.58 -8.05 18.81
CA THR A 679 2.37 -6.60 18.68
C THR A 679 1.42 -6.26 17.55
N THR A 680 1.37 -7.06 16.48
CA THR A 680 0.38 -6.90 15.40
C THR A 680 -1.02 -7.39 15.81
N SER A 681 -1.11 -8.41 16.66
CA SER A 681 -2.41 -8.95 17.13
C SER A 681 -3.01 -8.19 18.31
N SER A 682 -2.22 -7.48 19.12
CA SER A 682 -2.69 -6.83 20.35
C SER A 682 -3.30 -5.43 20.16
N SER A 683 -3.29 -4.87 18.95
CA SER A 683 -3.96 -3.60 18.67
C SER A 683 -5.46 -3.70 18.32
N SER A 684 -6.05 -4.90 18.29
CA SER A 684 -7.47 -5.09 17.94
C SER A 684 -8.40 -5.61 19.06
N SER A 685 -7.91 -5.84 20.29
CA SER A 685 -8.79 -6.17 21.42
C SER A 685 -8.82 -5.05 22.45
N GLY A 686 -9.88 -4.24 22.35
CA GLY A 686 -10.24 -3.26 23.36
C GLY A 686 -10.47 -3.92 24.73
N GLN A 687 -9.89 -3.29 25.75
CA GLN A 687 -10.34 -3.21 27.14
C GLN A 687 -11.38 -4.26 27.59
N SER A 688 -10.91 -5.33 28.24
CA SER A 688 -11.69 -5.95 29.32
C SER A 688 -10.86 -5.94 30.59
N HIS A 689 -11.16 -4.94 31.43
CA HIS A 689 -10.77 -4.95 32.83
C HIS A 689 -11.41 -6.17 33.52
N SER A 690 -10.60 -7.13 33.96
CA SER A 690 -10.97 -7.95 35.11
C SER A 690 -9.73 -8.21 35.94
N GLY A 691 -9.70 -7.55 37.10
CA GLY A 691 -8.73 -7.83 38.14
C GLY A 691 -9.09 -9.12 38.86
N SER A 692 -8.07 -9.89 39.22
CA SER A 692 -8.14 -10.79 40.36
C SER A 692 -6.81 -10.71 41.08
N MET A 693 -6.81 -9.96 42.18
CA MET A 693 -5.83 -10.07 43.23
C MET A 693 -6.03 -11.41 43.93
N VAL A 694 -4.99 -12.24 43.98
CA VAL A 694 -4.82 -13.15 45.12
C VAL A 694 -3.36 -13.07 45.57
N SER A 695 -3.18 -12.29 46.64
CA SER A 695 -2.03 -12.38 47.52
C SER A 695 -2.18 -13.60 48.42
N ARG A 696 -1.19 -14.50 48.41
CA ARG A 696 -0.53 -15.07 49.59
C ARG A 696 0.67 -15.89 49.15
#